data_AF-A0A925I6R2-F1
#
_entry.id   AF-A0A925I6R2-F1
#
_cell.length_a   1.000
_cell.length_b   1.000
_cell.length_c   1.000
_cell.angle_alpha   90.00
_cell.angle_beta   90.00
_cell.angle_gamma   90.00
#
_symmetry.space_group_name_H-M   'P 1'
#
loop_
_entity.id
_entity.type
_entity.pdbx_description
1 polymer ?
#
loop_
_entity_poly.entity_id
_entity_poly.type
_entity_poly.pdbx_seq_one_letter_code
_entity_poly.pdbx_strand_id
1 'polypeptide(L)'
;IEKRGVYFSNQIDTFEKYRNVIFGTETDKNLTKFHILKGNEKYQNIPKSITNVFLSSKSSIDSRFIKDFIANSLTNENSSIKLDQVERQLRQFHEKYTDIETFIKKETQQLIELIDKKFDQVKLIKAQQTELAEKLGNNLKYAESKQDAMLGASKEKERELEDLQNLYNDQKLRTEEKQKEIREEIGYYDRTIRDSNKKLKEYQGKNIEEALVKHQQREQLQVDLNMARKEYESLTSNVQSLEMKYSSLLEGLRNERESYRNKVNSKISESFNDFNERTLLLKNENAKKEVELGAKRDEIIAEINSEYTSKQIEFNGLRSEEKVIRSTRFHDVEIRQLEAELADLHSAALKNRSEKSIKNNLIQTLQREWENAETKIKTSLSNTLSKVNNEIAKKKEEIKEIERKLSSQHDAFYGFLEKNVKDWHLTIGKVCNEEILFRSDLSPEYHAELANSLSLYGVSLNLETVEIHSKSIEEYQSEKNIRLTAIREMEDSMNQFQVANNEEKMIAADRYGKQISEYKEDVKVLSYSIELAEKRENKLVSELEEWKMKAGTEVEETIKTNKQRQNLVEEELAVLQKKKNNTLTEFNNQFDELRSFADGRLKDLKERQENEIKLLEEEREKILKDFEEKENKMNEEKEGSFTEKGVDNNQIKEIDKKIKKLNTDIKEIEQYSQLVNDYLKDKREFFDKLPENIRQKEEFVKQSNDLGTELEEASRKHNLKQMELRKEKKLLDEELTKFNSGINHFAKHFRDTPVFNKYIEVIERAEPRKTNYSIEDLCTQLLKNDSYFHEEYGTFQRFVTEFAGKFRLDNHFNFIIRHDASQSEFERFAQMLTNFLHEKKIDLSIAETATQISLVTDSIATKVKELSGQKSKIEHIITLIAEDFKKAEFEESKLIEYIKIKLEESDNKVYKLLKKVEEFKEEHGAFYGEGLFNPDFSTGGKSREVNTRAVRLLDSLRTAIKEQEQEEIRLQDLFELKFNIKEGMNETGWTHKIDSIGSTGTDILVKAIIYITLLNVFIKESSHRSSSEFKIHCIIDEVGQISAHYLKELLNFAKQRNIQMINGLPNKSGLESHYKYTYQFRKEDDGNVRIFPSIVTEVEA
;
A
#
# COMPACT_ATOMS: atom_id res chain seq x y z
N ILE A 1 -86.06 46.77 42.32
CA ILE A 1 -84.74 47.43 42.08
C ILE A 1 -84.53 47.64 40.59
N GLU A 2 -84.81 46.64 39.73
CA GLU A 2 -84.80 46.80 38.27
C GLU A 2 -85.77 47.88 37.74
N LYS A 3 -86.98 48.01 38.32
CA LYS A 3 -87.91 49.11 38.00
C LYS A 3 -87.37 50.52 38.31
N ARG A 4 -86.25 50.63 39.05
CA ARG A 4 -85.52 51.89 39.34
C ARG A 4 -84.26 52.05 38.47
N GLY A 5 -84.07 51.20 37.45
CA GLY A 5 -82.91 51.25 36.55
C GLY A 5 -81.61 50.66 37.12
N VAL A 6 -81.68 49.94 38.25
CA VAL A 6 -80.51 49.30 38.87
C VAL A 6 -80.57 47.80 38.59
N TYR A 7 -79.54 47.27 37.91
CA TYR A 7 -79.43 45.88 37.50
C TYR A 7 -78.26 45.20 38.23
N PHE A 8 -78.33 43.88 38.43
CA PHE A 8 -77.24 43.09 39.03
C PHE A 8 -76.71 42.07 38.02
N SER A 9 -75.39 41.92 37.94
CA SER A 9 -74.73 40.85 37.18
C SER A 9 -74.43 39.65 38.08
N ASN A 10 -74.18 38.49 37.48
CA ASN A 10 -73.48 37.40 38.17
C ASN A 10 -72.06 37.84 38.56
N GLN A 11 -71.41 37.10 39.46
CA GLN A 11 -70.03 37.37 39.87
C GLN A 11 -69.11 37.35 38.64
N ILE A 12 -68.25 38.37 38.54
CA ILE A 12 -67.24 38.49 37.48
C ILE A 12 -65.89 38.09 38.09
N ASP A 13 -65.42 36.89 37.75
CA ASP A 13 -64.25 36.27 38.41
C ASP A 13 -62.90 36.61 37.78
N THR A 14 -62.90 37.25 36.60
CA THR A 14 -61.66 37.62 35.90
C THR A 14 -61.69 39.07 35.44
N PHE A 15 -60.52 39.71 35.52
CA PHE A 15 -60.33 41.09 35.06
C PHE A 15 -60.64 41.24 33.56
N GLU A 16 -60.32 40.23 32.75
CA GLU A 16 -60.62 40.23 31.32
C GLU A 16 -62.13 40.21 31.06
N LYS A 17 -62.89 39.39 31.79
CA LYS A 17 -64.35 39.35 31.69
C LYS A 17 -64.97 40.67 32.13
N TYR A 18 -64.44 41.28 33.20
CA TYR A 18 -64.87 42.62 33.63
C TYR A 18 -64.67 43.67 32.52
N ARG A 19 -63.51 43.67 31.85
CA ARG A 19 -63.24 44.56 30.72
C ARG A 19 -64.16 44.27 29.54
N ASN A 20 -64.34 43.01 29.16
CA ASN A 20 -65.21 42.64 28.03
C ASN A 20 -66.67 43.11 28.26
N VAL A 21 -67.15 43.08 29.50
CA VAL A 21 -68.47 43.63 29.87
C VAL A 21 -68.50 45.15 29.74
N ILE A 22 -67.53 45.87 30.31
CA ILE A 22 -67.51 47.35 30.27
C ILE A 22 -67.35 47.88 28.84
N PHE A 23 -66.52 47.22 28.02
CA PHE A 23 -66.26 47.59 26.63
C PHE A 23 -67.24 47.01 25.63
N GLY A 24 -68.19 46.19 26.08
CA GLY A 24 -69.33 45.76 25.30
C GLY A 24 -69.10 44.63 24.31
N THR A 25 -68.06 43.83 24.51
CA THR A 25 -67.70 42.66 23.69
C THR A 25 -68.13 41.33 24.28
N GLU A 26 -68.76 41.35 25.45
CA GLU A 26 -69.28 40.13 26.07
C GLU A 26 -70.51 39.61 25.32
N THR A 27 -70.56 38.29 25.13
CA THR A 27 -71.61 37.62 24.33
C THR A 27 -72.91 37.39 25.11
N ASP A 28 -72.85 37.48 26.44
CA ASP A 28 -74.01 37.33 27.32
C ASP A 28 -74.96 38.54 27.20
N LYS A 29 -76.15 38.29 26.64
CA LYS A 29 -77.20 39.30 26.44
C LYS A 29 -77.63 39.98 27.75
N ASN A 30 -77.50 39.32 28.90
CA ASN A 30 -77.87 39.93 30.18
C ASN A 30 -76.87 41.00 30.64
N LEU A 31 -75.61 40.89 30.20
CA LEU A 31 -74.53 41.81 30.55
C LEU A 31 -74.49 43.07 29.66
N THR A 32 -75.25 43.07 28.57
CA THR A 32 -75.38 44.22 27.64
C THR A 32 -75.83 45.52 28.31
N LYS A 33 -76.56 45.43 29.43
CA LYS A 33 -77.03 46.58 30.21
C LYS A 33 -75.91 47.28 31.00
N PHE A 34 -74.75 46.63 31.16
CA PHE A 34 -73.58 47.15 31.88
C PHE A 34 -72.48 47.65 30.93
N HIS A 35 -72.72 47.61 29.62
CA HIS A 35 -71.80 48.14 28.62
C HIS A 35 -71.72 49.67 28.76
N ILE A 36 -70.55 50.20 29.09
CA ILE A 36 -70.28 51.66 29.08
C ILE A 36 -69.89 52.11 27.68
N LEU A 37 -69.16 51.24 26.97
CA LEU A 37 -68.68 51.48 25.62
C LEU A 37 -69.18 50.35 24.70
N LYS A 38 -69.27 50.63 23.39
CA LYS A 38 -69.62 49.65 22.36
C LYS A 38 -68.41 49.38 21.47
N GLY A 39 -67.39 48.75 22.05
CA GLY A 39 -66.25 48.21 21.32
C GLY A 39 -66.65 46.96 20.54
N ASN A 40 -65.89 46.64 19.50
CA ASN A 40 -65.95 45.32 18.89
C ASN A 40 -64.86 44.42 19.50
N GLU A 41 -64.75 43.17 19.06
CA GLU A 41 -63.76 42.19 19.56
C GLU A 41 -62.29 42.68 19.52
N LYS A 42 -61.99 43.73 18.75
CA LYS A 42 -60.66 44.34 18.65
C LYS A 42 -60.41 45.47 19.66
N TYR A 43 -61.34 45.79 20.57
CA TYR A 43 -61.19 46.90 21.54
C TYR A 43 -59.91 46.81 22.40
N GLN A 44 -59.40 45.60 22.66
CA GLN A 44 -58.18 45.38 23.43
C GLN A 44 -56.95 45.99 22.75
N ASN A 45 -57.02 46.22 21.44
CA ASN A 45 -55.95 46.84 20.69
C ASN A 45 -55.93 48.38 20.93
N ILE A 46 -57.03 49.03 21.36
CA ILE A 46 -57.13 50.47 21.74
C ILE A 46 -55.97 50.94 22.63
N PRO A 47 -55.80 50.37 23.84
CA PRO A 47 -54.69 50.75 24.72
C PRO A 47 -53.32 50.38 24.15
N LYS A 48 -53.18 49.29 23.38
CA LYS A 48 -51.90 48.90 22.75
C LYS A 48 -51.46 49.94 21.72
N SER A 49 -52.38 50.39 20.87
CA SER A 49 -52.11 51.42 19.86
C SER A 49 -51.78 52.77 20.48
N ILE A 50 -52.49 53.17 21.53
CA ILE A 50 -52.15 54.37 22.31
C ILE A 50 -50.74 54.23 22.91
N THR A 51 -50.44 53.08 23.52
CA THR A 51 -49.12 52.80 24.10
C THR A 51 -48.02 52.83 23.04
N ASN A 52 -48.24 52.26 21.87
CA ASN A 52 -47.29 52.27 20.76
C ASN A 52 -47.01 53.69 20.26
N VAL A 53 -48.05 54.52 20.13
CA VAL A 53 -47.90 55.94 19.79
C VAL A 53 -47.06 56.67 20.85
N PHE A 54 -47.29 56.43 22.14
CA PHE A 54 -46.48 57.03 23.21
C PHE A 54 -45.03 56.51 23.25
N LEU A 55 -44.81 55.21 23.00
CA LEU A 55 -43.47 54.60 22.98
C LEU A 55 -42.65 54.95 21.74
N SER A 56 -43.28 55.54 20.72
CA SER A 56 -42.63 55.95 19.48
C SER A 56 -41.83 57.26 19.58
N SER A 57 -41.46 57.68 20.79
CA SER A 57 -40.76 58.93 21.15
C SER A 57 -39.35 59.10 20.55
N LYS A 58 -39.00 58.38 19.48
CA LYS A 58 -37.79 58.62 18.70
C LYS A 58 -37.93 59.93 17.93
N SER A 59 -36.82 60.62 17.72
CA SER A 59 -36.75 61.89 16.99
C SER A 59 -37.21 61.80 15.52
N SER A 60 -37.43 60.59 15.00
CA SER A 60 -37.85 60.28 13.62
C SER A 60 -39.04 59.32 13.60
N ILE A 61 -40.08 59.64 12.82
CA ILE A 61 -41.13 58.67 12.47
C ILE A 61 -40.65 57.93 11.23
N ASP A 62 -40.36 56.63 11.38
CA ASP A 62 -40.05 55.77 10.23
C ASP A 62 -41.25 54.92 9.82
N SER A 63 -41.17 54.38 8.60
CA SER A 63 -42.19 53.46 8.07
C SER A 63 -42.36 52.23 8.96
N ARG A 64 -41.33 51.79 9.69
CA ARG A 64 -41.39 50.64 10.59
C ARG A 64 -42.37 50.88 11.73
N PHE A 65 -42.33 52.03 12.38
CA PHE A 65 -43.31 52.37 13.42
C PHE A 65 -44.75 52.21 12.93
N ILE A 66 -45.05 52.72 11.73
CA ILE A 66 -46.41 52.68 11.17
C ILE A 66 -46.79 51.25 10.76
N LYS A 67 -45.83 50.47 10.24
CA LYS A 67 -46.04 49.04 9.96
C LYS A 67 -46.32 48.25 11.23
N ASP A 68 -45.53 48.44 12.28
CA ASP A 68 -45.71 47.79 13.58
C ASP A 68 -47.07 48.17 14.17
N PHE A 69 -47.49 49.43 14.01
CA PHE A 69 -48.80 49.90 14.45
C PHE A 69 -49.94 49.21 13.69
N ILE A 70 -49.86 49.11 12.36
CA ILE A 70 -50.85 48.42 11.53
C ILE A 70 -50.88 46.91 11.83
N ALA A 71 -49.72 46.28 11.98
CA ALA A 71 -49.60 44.85 12.28
C ALA A 71 -50.21 44.51 13.65
N ASN A 72 -49.85 45.26 14.70
CA ASN A 72 -50.37 45.05 16.06
C ASN A 72 -51.88 45.36 16.18
N SER A 73 -52.42 46.18 15.28
CA SER A 73 -53.86 46.47 15.19
C SER A 73 -54.68 45.28 14.66
N LEU A 74 -54.08 44.46 13.80
CA LEU A 74 -54.78 43.40 13.05
C LEU A 74 -54.90 42.07 13.80
N THR A 75 -53.93 41.69 14.63
CA THR A 75 -53.88 40.35 15.24
C THR A 75 -53.50 40.39 16.73
N ASN A 76 -54.22 39.62 17.55
CA ASN A 76 -53.87 39.34 18.95
C ASN A 76 -52.90 38.16 19.10
N GLU A 77 -52.78 37.32 18.05
CA GLU A 77 -51.88 36.17 18.02
C GLU A 77 -50.62 36.49 17.20
N ASN A 78 -49.47 36.05 17.70
CA ASN A 78 -48.18 36.15 17.03
C ASN A 78 -48.15 35.21 15.81
N SER A 79 -48.85 35.56 14.74
CA SER A 79 -48.71 34.90 13.44
C SER A 79 -47.35 35.30 12.87
N SER A 80 -46.30 34.56 13.25
CA SER A 80 -44.94 34.73 12.73
C SER A 80 -44.39 33.40 12.21
N ILE A 81 -43.54 33.46 11.18
CA ILE A 81 -42.84 32.30 10.66
C ILE A 81 -41.50 32.22 11.37
N LYS A 82 -41.35 31.29 12.31
CA LYS A 82 -40.08 31.01 12.99
C LYS A 82 -39.06 30.43 12.01
N LEU A 83 -38.03 31.21 11.71
CA LEU A 83 -37.03 30.87 10.70
C LEU A 83 -36.05 29.79 11.20
N ASP A 84 -35.80 29.69 12.50
CA ASP A 84 -34.94 28.63 13.08
C ASP A 84 -35.43 27.21 12.76
N GLN A 85 -36.74 26.98 12.82
CA GLN A 85 -37.33 25.69 12.52
C GLN A 85 -37.22 25.36 11.03
N VAL A 86 -37.42 26.38 10.19
CA VAL A 86 -37.32 26.26 8.73
C VAL A 86 -35.86 26.02 8.33
N GLU A 87 -34.90 26.76 8.89
CA GLU A 87 -33.47 26.58 8.68
C GLU A 87 -33.04 25.15 9.03
N ARG A 88 -33.44 24.66 10.20
CA ARG A 88 -33.07 23.30 10.64
C ARG A 88 -33.58 22.23 9.67
N GLN A 89 -34.83 22.35 9.23
CA GLN A 89 -35.43 21.43 8.27
C GLN A 89 -34.73 21.49 6.90
N LEU A 90 -34.43 22.70 6.41
CA LEU A 90 -33.70 22.93 5.16
C LEU A 90 -32.26 22.43 5.23
N ARG A 91 -31.58 22.58 6.37
CA ARG A 91 -30.22 22.10 6.61
C ARG A 91 -30.18 20.57 6.58
N GLN A 92 -31.03 19.91 7.35
CA GLN A 92 -31.13 18.44 7.35
C GLN A 92 -31.46 17.88 5.96
N PHE A 93 -32.36 18.54 5.23
CA PHE A 93 -32.67 18.16 3.85
C PHE A 93 -31.45 18.30 2.95
N HIS A 94 -30.77 19.45 2.99
CA HIS A 94 -29.61 19.70 2.14
C HIS A 94 -28.45 18.76 2.43
N GLU A 95 -28.15 18.52 3.71
CA GLU A 95 -27.09 17.59 4.12
C GLU A 95 -27.32 16.20 3.52
N LYS A 96 -28.52 15.64 3.67
CA LYS A 96 -28.92 14.36 3.05
C LYS A 96 -28.87 14.41 1.53
N TYR A 97 -29.39 15.47 0.92
CA TYR A 97 -29.41 15.62 -0.53
C TYR A 97 -27.99 15.61 -1.12
N THR A 98 -27.06 16.37 -0.54
CA THR A 98 -25.66 16.43 -1.00
C THR A 98 -24.94 15.09 -0.84
N ASP A 99 -25.21 14.36 0.25
CA ASP A 99 -24.62 13.03 0.48
C ASP A 99 -25.13 12.02 -0.56
N ILE A 100 -26.45 11.98 -0.82
CA ILE A 100 -27.06 11.12 -1.85
C ILE A 100 -26.54 11.49 -3.25
N GLU A 101 -26.51 12.78 -3.59
CA GLU A 101 -26.00 13.26 -4.88
C GLU A 101 -24.54 12.83 -5.07
N THR A 102 -23.72 12.96 -4.03
CA THR A 102 -22.31 12.56 -4.07
C THR A 102 -22.15 11.06 -4.26
N PHE A 103 -23.02 10.25 -3.65
CA PHE A 103 -23.04 8.80 -3.84
C PHE A 103 -23.41 8.41 -5.27
N ILE A 104 -24.42 9.03 -5.87
CA ILE A 104 -24.95 8.69 -7.20
C ILE A 104 -24.00 9.13 -8.34
N LYS A 105 -23.08 10.07 -8.09
CA LYS A 105 -22.08 10.50 -9.10
C LYS A 105 -21.33 9.29 -9.68
N LYS A 106 -21.16 9.30 -11.00
CA LYS A 106 -20.51 8.21 -11.76
C LYS A 106 -19.11 7.88 -11.21
N GLU A 107 -18.33 8.89 -10.85
CA GLU A 107 -16.99 8.72 -10.27
C GLU A 107 -17.02 7.99 -8.92
N THR A 108 -18.04 8.24 -8.11
CA THR A 108 -18.21 7.59 -6.81
C THR A 108 -18.66 6.14 -7.00
N GLN A 109 -19.58 5.88 -7.93
CA GLN A 109 -19.99 4.51 -8.30
C GLN A 109 -18.83 3.68 -8.86
N GLN A 110 -17.95 4.28 -9.67
CA GLN A 110 -16.73 3.63 -10.13
C GLN A 110 -15.78 3.26 -8.99
N LEU A 111 -15.61 4.14 -7.99
CA LEU A 111 -14.83 3.82 -6.80
C LEU A 111 -15.44 2.65 -6.03
N ILE A 112 -16.76 2.59 -5.89
CA ILE A 112 -17.45 1.47 -5.24
C ILE A 112 -17.13 0.14 -5.94
N GLU A 113 -17.25 0.08 -7.28
CA GLU A 113 -16.91 -1.13 -8.04
C GLU A 113 -15.44 -1.53 -7.90
N LEU A 114 -14.53 -0.54 -7.87
CA LEU A 114 -13.10 -0.79 -7.68
C LEU A 114 -12.81 -1.29 -6.26
N ILE A 115 -13.46 -0.73 -5.24
CA ILE A 115 -13.34 -1.16 -3.85
C ILE A 115 -13.82 -2.60 -3.73
N ASP A 116 -14.98 -2.95 -4.28
CA ASP A 116 -15.54 -4.30 -4.19
C ASP A 116 -14.65 -5.34 -4.89
N LYS A 117 -14.21 -5.05 -6.13
CA LYS A 117 -13.25 -5.91 -6.86
C LYS A 117 -11.94 -6.09 -6.12
N LYS A 118 -11.37 -5.00 -5.59
CA LYS A 118 -10.10 -5.07 -4.84
C LYS A 118 -10.27 -5.76 -3.50
N PHE A 119 -11.41 -5.59 -2.83
CA PHE A 119 -11.70 -6.27 -1.58
C PHE A 119 -11.82 -7.78 -1.77
N ASP A 120 -12.49 -8.23 -2.83
CA ASP A 120 -12.55 -9.66 -3.20
C ASP A 120 -11.17 -10.21 -3.55
N GLN A 121 -10.36 -9.45 -4.29
CA GLN A 121 -8.98 -9.82 -4.60
C GLN A 121 -8.13 -9.95 -3.32
N VAL A 122 -8.25 -9.01 -2.38
CA VAL A 122 -7.59 -9.03 -1.07
C VAL A 122 -8.02 -10.27 -0.27
N LYS A 123 -9.32 -10.60 -0.25
CA LYS A 123 -9.84 -11.82 0.40
C LYS A 123 -9.26 -13.09 -0.21
N LEU A 124 -9.22 -13.17 -1.55
CA LEU A 124 -8.66 -14.31 -2.26
C LEU A 124 -7.17 -14.49 -1.95
N ILE A 125 -6.39 -13.40 -1.96
CA ILE A 125 -4.97 -13.42 -1.62
C ILE A 125 -4.77 -13.89 -0.18
N LYS A 126 -5.55 -13.40 0.80
CA LYS A 126 -5.49 -13.89 2.19
C LYS A 126 -5.80 -15.38 2.32
N ALA A 127 -6.80 -15.86 1.58
CA ALA A 127 -7.12 -17.29 1.55
C ALA A 127 -5.96 -18.11 0.99
N GLN A 128 -5.34 -17.66 -0.10
CA GLN A 128 -4.14 -18.29 -0.68
C GLN A 128 -2.94 -18.26 0.28
N GLN A 129 -2.71 -17.17 1.00
CA GLN A 129 -1.65 -17.10 2.01
C GLN A 129 -1.86 -18.11 3.13
N THR A 130 -3.11 -18.26 3.58
CA THR A 130 -3.48 -19.23 4.63
C THR A 130 -3.26 -20.66 4.13
N GLU A 131 -3.66 -20.97 2.89
CA GLU A 131 -3.44 -22.28 2.27
C GLU A 131 -1.94 -22.59 2.07
N LEU A 132 -1.15 -21.61 1.62
CA LEU A 132 0.31 -21.74 1.46
C LEU A 132 1.00 -21.93 2.81
N ALA A 133 0.57 -21.21 3.85
CA ALA A 133 1.07 -21.36 5.21
C ALA A 133 0.73 -22.75 5.78
N GLU A 134 -0.47 -23.26 5.56
CA GLU A 134 -0.86 -24.61 5.95
C GLU A 134 -0.01 -25.67 5.21
N LYS A 135 0.17 -25.52 3.89
CA LYS A 135 1.05 -26.40 3.09
C LYS A 135 2.51 -26.36 3.56
N LEU A 136 3.00 -25.19 3.95
CA LEU A 136 4.35 -25.01 4.50
C LEU A 136 4.49 -25.74 5.84
N GLY A 137 3.57 -25.52 6.77
CA GLY A 137 3.55 -26.23 8.06
C GLY A 137 3.44 -27.74 7.91
N ASN A 138 2.58 -28.20 6.99
CA ASN A 138 2.41 -29.62 6.70
C ASN A 138 3.72 -30.27 6.24
N ASN A 139 4.43 -29.63 5.30
CA ASN A 139 5.65 -30.16 4.72
C ASN A 139 6.85 -30.05 5.68
N LEU A 140 6.89 -29.01 6.51
CA LEU A 140 7.93 -28.80 7.49
C LEU A 140 7.87 -29.85 8.61
N LYS A 141 6.69 -30.11 9.17
CA LYS A 141 6.48 -31.20 10.13
C LYS A 141 6.71 -32.58 9.52
N TYR A 142 6.33 -32.77 8.25
CA TYR A 142 6.63 -34.00 7.53
C TYR A 142 8.15 -34.22 7.41
N ALA A 143 8.90 -33.18 7.03
CA ALA A 143 10.35 -33.23 6.96
C ALA A 143 10.98 -33.51 8.33
N GLU A 144 10.60 -32.77 9.37
CA GLU A 144 11.12 -32.97 10.74
C GLU A 144 10.83 -34.39 11.28
N SER A 145 9.61 -34.90 11.08
CA SER A 145 9.23 -36.24 11.57
C SER A 145 9.90 -37.40 10.81
N LYS A 146 10.25 -37.21 9.53
CA LYS A 146 10.85 -38.24 8.68
C LYS A 146 12.37 -38.14 8.57
N GLN A 147 12.96 -36.99 8.86
CA GLN A 147 14.40 -36.75 8.80
C GLN A 147 15.19 -37.73 9.68
N ASP A 148 14.78 -37.92 10.93
CA ASP A 148 15.48 -38.83 11.85
C ASP A 148 15.37 -40.29 11.40
N ALA A 149 14.19 -40.70 10.94
CA ALA A 149 13.96 -42.05 10.42
C ALA A 149 14.77 -42.32 9.14
N MET A 150 14.85 -41.35 8.23
CA MET A 150 15.65 -41.46 7.00
C MET A 150 17.16 -41.38 7.25
N LEU A 151 17.60 -40.56 8.21
CA LEU A 151 18.99 -40.51 8.64
C LEU A 151 19.41 -41.85 9.23
N GLY A 152 18.55 -42.46 10.05
CA GLY A 152 18.73 -43.83 10.56
C GLY A 152 18.85 -44.86 9.43
N ALA A 153 17.94 -44.80 8.43
CA ALA A 153 17.97 -45.70 7.29
C ALA A 153 19.21 -45.54 6.39
N SER A 154 19.67 -44.30 6.14
CA SER A 154 20.90 -44.05 5.35
C SER A 154 22.15 -44.58 6.08
N LYS A 155 22.25 -44.36 7.41
CA LYS A 155 23.33 -44.93 8.24
C LYS A 155 23.30 -46.46 8.25
N GLU A 156 22.13 -47.07 8.27
CA GLU A 156 22.01 -48.53 8.19
C GLU A 156 22.48 -49.05 6.84
N LYS A 157 22.16 -48.37 5.73
CA LYS A 157 22.71 -48.72 4.40
C LYS A 157 24.21 -48.51 4.28
N GLU A 158 24.77 -47.54 5.00
CA GLU A 158 26.22 -47.35 5.11
C GLU A 158 26.89 -48.51 5.87
N ARG A 159 26.28 -48.99 6.96
CA ARG A 159 26.73 -50.20 7.66
C ARG A 159 26.61 -51.45 6.80
N GLU A 160 25.49 -51.65 6.11
CA GLU A 160 25.32 -52.77 5.18
C GLU A 160 26.40 -52.78 4.08
N LEU A 161 26.83 -51.60 3.60
CA LEU A 161 27.94 -51.47 2.64
C LEU A 161 29.30 -51.83 3.26
N GLU A 162 29.55 -51.41 4.49
CA GLU A 162 30.78 -51.74 5.23
C GLU A 162 30.85 -53.24 5.55
N ASP A 163 29.76 -53.83 6.04
CA ASP A 163 29.64 -55.26 6.32
C ASP A 163 29.82 -56.09 5.04
N LEU A 164 29.21 -55.68 3.92
CA LEU A 164 29.38 -56.32 2.62
C LEU A 164 30.84 -56.25 2.13
N GLN A 165 31.54 -55.14 2.39
CA GLN A 165 32.95 -54.97 2.05
C GLN A 165 33.84 -55.87 2.91
N ASN A 166 33.59 -55.92 4.22
CA ASN A 166 34.33 -56.76 5.15
C ASN A 166 34.14 -58.25 4.82
N LEU A 167 32.90 -58.69 4.56
CA LEU A 167 32.59 -60.07 4.17
C LEU A 167 33.29 -60.47 2.87
N TYR A 168 33.33 -59.58 1.87
CA TYR A 168 34.05 -59.83 0.62
C TYR A 168 35.57 -59.90 0.82
N ASN A 169 36.14 -59.00 1.63
CA ASN A 169 37.57 -59.01 1.95
C ASN A 169 37.97 -60.30 2.68
N ASP A 170 37.17 -60.75 3.65
CA ASP A 170 37.39 -62.01 4.37
C ASP A 170 37.31 -63.22 3.43
N GLN A 171 36.29 -63.26 2.55
CA GLN A 171 36.16 -64.34 1.57
C GLN A 171 37.33 -64.34 0.58
N LYS A 172 37.74 -63.16 0.10
CA LYS A 172 38.88 -62.99 -0.80
C LYS A 172 40.18 -63.46 -0.15
N LEU A 173 40.45 -63.06 1.09
CA LEU A 173 41.66 -63.42 1.83
C LEU A 173 41.73 -64.94 2.07
N ARG A 174 40.62 -65.58 2.47
CA ARG A 174 40.54 -67.05 2.62
C ARG A 174 40.79 -67.78 1.30
N THR A 175 40.26 -67.27 0.18
CA THR A 175 40.48 -67.89 -1.14
C THR A 175 41.91 -67.67 -1.63
N GLU A 176 42.51 -66.49 -1.39
CA GLU A 176 43.90 -66.19 -1.73
C GLU A 176 44.90 -67.02 -0.92
N GLU A 177 44.64 -67.25 0.38
CA GLU A 177 45.40 -68.17 1.23
C GLU A 177 45.35 -69.61 0.71
N LYS A 178 44.16 -70.13 0.40
CA LYS A 178 44.01 -71.46 -0.22
C LYS A 178 44.70 -71.57 -1.57
N GLN A 179 44.63 -70.53 -2.42
CA GLN A 179 45.37 -70.51 -3.67
C GLN A 179 46.89 -70.51 -3.44
N LYS A 180 47.37 -69.86 -2.38
CA LYS A 180 48.79 -69.88 -2.01
C LYS A 180 49.23 -71.29 -1.59
N GLU A 181 48.47 -71.96 -0.74
CA GLU A 181 48.72 -73.35 -0.33
C GLU A 181 48.75 -74.29 -1.55
N ILE A 182 47.75 -74.20 -2.43
CA ILE A 182 47.70 -75.02 -3.66
C ILE A 182 48.87 -74.69 -4.60
N ARG A 183 49.31 -73.43 -4.71
CA ARG A 183 50.49 -73.05 -5.50
C ARG A 183 51.78 -73.63 -4.92
N GLU A 184 51.91 -73.68 -3.59
CA GLU A 184 53.04 -74.30 -2.92
C GLU A 184 53.09 -75.81 -3.17
N GLU A 185 51.94 -76.49 -3.12
CA GLU A 185 51.81 -77.92 -3.46
C GLU A 185 52.13 -78.19 -4.93
N ILE A 186 51.57 -77.42 -5.87
CA ILE A 186 51.93 -77.50 -7.30
C ILE A 186 53.44 -77.34 -7.47
N GLY A 187 54.05 -76.36 -6.79
CA GLY A 187 55.49 -76.12 -6.82
C GLY A 187 56.34 -77.23 -6.19
N TYR A 188 55.82 -77.95 -5.19
CA TYR A 188 56.45 -79.13 -4.61
C TYR A 188 56.43 -80.33 -5.59
N TYR A 189 55.28 -80.65 -6.16
CA TYR A 189 55.16 -81.73 -7.14
C TYR A 189 55.96 -81.42 -8.41
N ASP A 190 55.99 -80.16 -8.88
CA ASP A 190 56.78 -79.77 -10.05
C ASP A 190 58.29 -79.92 -9.87
N ARG A 191 58.80 -79.63 -8.67
CA ARG A 191 60.21 -79.86 -8.34
C ARG A 191 60.51 -81.36 -8.29
N THR A 192 59.66 -82.12 -7.59
CA THR A 192 59.79 -83.57 -7.45
C THR A 192 59.76 -84.30 -8.79
N ILE A 193 58.86 -83.92 -9.72
CA ILE A 193 58.78 -84.48 -11.07
C ILE A 193 60.03 -84.12 -11.89
N ARG A 194 60.53 -82.88 -11.80
CA ARG A 194 61.77 -82.46 -12.49
C ARG A 194 62.99 -83.23 -12.00
N ASP A 195 63.15 -83.35 -10.69
CA ASP A 195 64.30 -84.04 -10.09
C ASP A 195 64.27 -85.55 -10.41
N SER A 196 63.09 -86.15 -10.37
CA SER A 196 62.90 -87.56 -10.74
C SER A 196 63.23 -87.80 -12.23
N ASN A 197 62.76 -86.94 -13.14
CA ASN A 197 63.09 -87.04 -14.56
C ASN A 197 64.58 -86.80 -14.86
N LYS A 198 65.23 -85.91 -14.10
CA LYS A 198 66.67 -85.66 -14.22
C LYS A 198 67.49 -86.88 -13.79
N LYS A 199 67.16 -87.48 -12.65
CA LYS A 199 67.79 -88.73 -12.17
C LYS A 199 67.58 -89.89 -13.14
N LEU A 200 66.40 -90.02 -13.74
CA LEU A 200 66.09 -91.08 -14.71
C LEU A 200 66.98 -90.99 -15.96
N LYS A 201 67.27 -89.77 -16.44
CA LYS A 201 68.26 -89.53 -17.51
C LYS A 201 69.69 -89.81 -17.08
N GLU A 202 70.07 -89.47 -15.84
CA GLU A 202 71.42 -89.74 -15.31
C GLU A 202 71.71 -91.25 -15.20
N TYR A 203 70.74 -92.09 -14.82
CA TYR A 203 70.92 -93.54 -14.77
C TYR A 203 70.95 -94.21 -16.16
N GLN A 204 70.16 -93.71 -17.12
CA GLN A 204 70.23 -94.18 -18.51
C GLN A 204 71.61 -93.91 -19.14
N GLY A 205 72.25 -92.80 -18.81
CA GLY A 205 73.61 -92.48 -19.27
C GLY A 205 74.73 -93.36 -18.68
N LYS A 206 74.45 -94.14 -17.63
CA LYS A 206 75.43 -94.97 -16.90
C LYS A 206 75.31 -96.47 -17.17
N ASN A 207 74.55 -96.91 -18.18
CA ASN A 207 74.38 -98.32 -18.59
C ASN A 207 73.99 -99.27 -17.44
N ILE A 208 72.99 -98.89 -16.64
CA ILE A 208 72.52 -99.63 -15.45
C ILE A 208 72.06 -101.07 -15.73
N GLU A 209 71.61 -101.37 -16.96
CA GLU A 209 71.15 -102.72 -17.36
C GLU A 209 72.28 -103.75 -17.36
N GLU A 210 73.50 -103.37 -17.71
CA GLU A 210 74.67 -104.25 -17.74
C GLU A 210 75.24 -104.50 -16.33
N ALA A 211 75.10 -103.52 -15.44
CA ALA A 211 75.52 -103.59 -14.03
C ALA A 211 74.62 -104.53 -13.19
N LEU A 212 73.33 -104.61 -13.50
CA LEU A 212 72.36 -105.49 -12.83
C LEU A 212 72.65 -106.99 -13.05
N VAL A 213 73.13 -107.36 -14.24
CA VAL A 213 73.45 -108.76 -14.59
C VAL A 213 74.72 -109.24 -13.88
N LYS A 214 75.75 -108.39 -13.75
CA LYS A 214 77.01 -108.73 -13.07
C LYS A 214 76.84 -108.85 -11.55
N HIS A 215 75.89 -108.13 -10.95
CA HIS A 215 75.64 -108.18 -9.50
C HIS A 215 75.12 -109.56 -9.03
N GLN A 216 74.43 -110.33 -9.89
CA GLN A 216 73.92 -111.67 -9.56
C GLN A 216 75.02 -112.74 -9.40
N GLN A 217 76.25 -112.51 -9.89
CA GLN A 217 77.37 -113.46 -9.77
C GLN A 217 78.14 -113.35 -8.43
N ARG A 218 77.79 -112.37 -7.59
CA ARG A 218 78.48 -112.06 -6.32
C ARG A 218 78.35 -113.15 -5.24
N GLU A 219 77.18 -113.78 -5.10
CA GLU A 219 76.95 -114.80 -4.06
C GLU A 219 77.86 -116.03 -4.25
N GLN A 220 78.11 -116.42 -5.51
CA GLN A 220 78.98 -117.54 -5.83
C GLN A 220 80.45 -117.26 -5.48
N LEU A 221 80.95 -116.04 -5.77
CA LEU A 221 82.33 -115.63 -5.48
C LEU A 221 82.60 -115.45 -3.97
N GLN A 222 81.58 -115.06 -3.19
CA GLN A 222 81.69 -114.91 -1.73
C GLN A 222 81.88 -116.25 -1.00
N VAL A 223 81.27 -117.32 -1.51
CA VAL A 223 81.39 -118.68 -0.97
C VAL A 223 82.82 -119.22 -1.20
N ASP A 224 83.39 -118.96 -2.37
CA ASP A 224 84.76 -119.37 -2.72
C ASP A 224 85.83 -118.60 -1.92
N LEU A 225 85.59 -117.32 -1.59
CA LEU A 225 86.46 -116.53 -0.71
C LEU A 225 86.49 -117.07 0.72
N ASN A 226 85.35 -117.50 1.26
CA ASN A 226 85.25 -118.00 2.63
C ASN A 226 85.91 -119.37 2.81
N MET A 227 85.92 -120.22 1.77
CA MET A 227 86.70 -121.48 1.77
C MET A 227 88.21 -121.20 1.79
N ALA A 228 88.69 -120.24 0.99
CA ALA A 228 90.11 -119.86 0.98
C ALA A 228 90.58 -119.20 2.30
N ARG A 229 89.72 -118.42 2.98
CA ARG A 229 90.04 -117.81 4.29
C ARG A 229 90.17 -118.83 5.42
N LYS A 230 89.32 -119.86 5.47
CA LYS A 230 89.44 -120.96 6.44
C LYS A 230 90.72 -121.77 6.25
N GLU A 231 91.17 -121.92 5.00
CA GLU A 231 92.44 -122.58 4.65
C GLU A 231 93.65 -121.73 5.10
N TYR A 232 93.54 -120.40 5.08
CA TYR A 232 94.55 -119.45 5.58
C TYR A 232 94.63 -119.39 7.12
N GLU A 233 93.48 -119.41 7.82
CA GLU A 233 93.41 -119.42 9.30
C GLU A 233 93.99 -120.71 9.91
N SER A 234 93.84 -121.85 9.23
CA SER A 234 94.46 -123.11 9.65
C SER A 234 95.99 -123.11 9.61
N LEU A 235 96.60 -122.24 8.79
CA LEU A 235 98.05 -122.17 8.57
C LEU A 235 98.74 -121.10 9.44
N THR A 236 97.99 -120.20 10.08
CA THR A 236 98.50 -119.05 10.86
C THR A 236 98.29 -119.16 12.38
N SER A 237 97.80 -120.31 12.87
CA SER A 237 97.53 -120.63 14.28
C SER A 237 98.69 -120.38 15.27
N ASN A 238 99.94 -120.27 14.82
CA ASN A 238 101.12 -120.19 15.69
C ASN A 238 101.60 -118.75 16.01
N VAL A 239 100.87 -117.69 15.62
CA VAL A 239 101.31 -116.28 15.87
C VAL A 239 100.25 -115.36 16.51
N GLN A 240 99.17 -115.92 17.07
CA GLN A 240 98.02 -115.20 17.66
C GLN A 240 98.38 -114.22 18.81
N SER A 241 99.46 -114.45 19.56
CA SER A 241 99.84 -113.62 20.71
C SER A 241 100.48 -112.28 20.32
N LEU A 242 101.00 -112.15 19.10
CA LEU A 242 101.58 -110.90 18.58
C LEU A 242 100.50 -109.95 18.02
N GLU A 243 99.39 -110.50 17.53
CA GLU A 243 98.27 -109.75 16.93
C GLU A 243 97.42 -108.98 17.96
N MET A 244 97.27 -109.52 19.18
CA MET A 244 96.59 -108.84 20.29
C MET A 244 97.38 -107.64 20.87
N LYS A 245 98.71 -107.62 20.72
CA LYS A 245 99.55 -106.53 21.25
C LYS A 245 99.45 -105.26 20.39
N TYR A 246 99.50 -105.40 19.06
CA TYR A 246 99.45 -104.26 18.14
C TYR A 246 98.05 -103.64 18.01
N SER A 247 96.98 -104.43 18.21
CA SER A 247 95.59 -103.92 18.18
C SER A 247 95.27 -102.99 19.36
N SER A 248 95.70 -103.32 20.58
CA SER A 248 95.50 -102.46 21.76
C SER A 248 96.25 -101.11 21.65
N LEU A 249 97.45 -101.11 21.05
CA LEU A 249 98.23 -99.90 20.82
C LEU A 249 97.59 -98.97 19.77
N LEU A 250 97.03 -99.53 18.70
CA LEU A 250 96.29 -98.77 17.68
C LEU A 250 95.01 -98.13 18.22
N GLU A 251 94.31 -98.81 19.14
CA GLU A 251 93.10 -98.27 19.76
C GLU A 251 93.40 -97.10 20.73
N GLY A 252 94.50 -97.18 21.49
CA GLY A 252 94.99 -96.06 22.30
C GLY A 252 95.28 -94.81 21.46
N LEU A 253 95.95 -94.97 20.32
CA LEU A 253 96.29 -93.86 19.40
C LEU A 253 95.04 -93.19 18.80
N ARG A 254 94.00 -93.98 18.49
CA ARG A 254 92.73 -93.48 17.94
C ARG A 254 91.93 -92.66 18.96
N ASN A 255 91.91 -93.09 20.22
CA ASN A 255 91.23 -92.35 21.29
C ASN A 255 91.90 -90.99 21.58
N GLU A 256 93.23 -90.91 21.54
CA GLU A 256 93.96 -89.64 21.64
C GLU A 256 93.62 -88.69 20.48
N ARG A 257 93.54 -89.21 19.25
CA ARG A 257 93.14 -88.44 18.05
C ARG A 257 91.75 -87.81 18.21
N GLU A 258 90.80 -88.56 18.74
CA GLU A 258 89.41 -88.10 18.91
C GLU A 258 89.26 -87.09 20.05
N SER A 259 89.99 -87.29 21.17
CA SER A 259 90.06 -86.29 22.25
C SER A 259 90.65 -84.95 21.77
N TYR A 260 91.65 -84.99 20.88
CA TYR A 260 92.22 -83.77 20.30
C TYR A 260 91.22 -83.06 19.38
N ARG A 261 90.51 -83.79 18.51
CA ARG A 261 89.44 -83.23 17.65
C ARG A 261 88.36 -82.51 18.46
N ASN A 262 87.90 -83.13 19.55
CA ASN A 262 86.87 -82.53 20.42
C ASN A 262 87.37 -81.26 21.12
N LYS A 263 88.64 -81.21 21.54
CA LYS A 263 89.26 -80.02 22.13
C LYS A 263 89.31 -78.84 21.15
N VAL A 264 89.64 -79.07 19.87
CA VAL A 264 89.66 -78.01 18.84
C VAL A 264 88.23 -77.54 18.50
N ASN A 265 87.26 -78.45 18.39
CA ASN A 265 85.86 -78.08 18.14
C ASN A 265 85.25 -77.22 19.27
N SER A 266 85.66 -77.45 20.52
CA SER A 266 85.28 -76.58 21.66
C SER A 266 85.80 -75.15 21.47
N LYS A 267 87.07 -74.99 21.06
CA LYS A 267 87.65 -73.66 20.78
C LYS A 267 86.96 -72.94 19.61
N ILE A 268 86.59 -73.66 18.56
CA ILE A 268 85.81 -73.09 17.44
C ILE A 268 84.45 -72.58 17.95
N SER A 269 83.79 -73.33 18.84
CA SER A 269 82.51 -72.92 19.43
C SER A 269 82.65 -71.68 20.33
N GLU A 270 83.74 -71.56 21.09
CA GLU A 270 84.06 -70.36 21.89
C GLU A 270 84.25 -69.12 21.00
N SER A 271 84.93 -69.23 19.85
CA SER A 271 85.09 -68.13 18.89
C SER A 271 83.74 -67.68 18.29
N PHE A 272 82.81 -68.61 18.01
CA PHE A 272 81.43 -68.27 17.62
C PHE A 272 80.66 -67.50 18.69
N ASN A 273 80.84 -67.86 19.96
CA ASN A 273 80.17 -67.18 21.07
C ASN A 273 80.72 -65.76 21.30
N ASP A 274 82.06 -65.56 21.27
CA ASP A 274 82.67 -64.22 21.38
C ASP A 274 82.23 -63.29 20.23
N PHE A 275 82.16 -63.81 19.00
CA PHE A 275 81.63 -63.04 17.86
C PHE A 275 80.17 -62.59 18.08
N ASN A 276 79.31 -63.49 18.57
CA ASN A 276 77.91 -63.18 18.82
C ASN A 276 77.74 -62.13 19.93
N GLU A 277 78.51 -62.24 21.02
CA GLU A 277 78.48 -61.28 22.12
C GLU A 277 78.93 -59.88 21.66
N ARG A 278 80.06 -59.79 20.94
CA ARG A 278 80.56 -58.53 20.37
C ARG A 278 79.60 -57.93 19.35
N THR A 279 78.96 -58.76 18.52
CA THR A 279 77.93 -58.31 17.58
C THR A 279 76.71 -57.71 18.30
N LEU A 280 76.27 -58.33 19.40
CA LEU A 280 75.15 -57.84 20.20
C LEU A 280 75.48 -56.50 20.88
N LEU A 281 76.68 -56.36 21.43
CA LEU A 281 77.17 -55.10 22.02
C LEU A 281 77.19 -53.97 20.99
N LEU A 282 77.75 -54.21 19.80
CA LEU A 282 77.78 -53.24 18.71
C LEU A 282 76.36 -52.81 18.28
N LYS A 283 75.43 -53.75 18.16
CA LYS A 283 74.02 -53.46 17.83
C LYS A 283 73.35 -52.60 18.90
N ASN A 284 73.56 -52.92 20.18
CA ASN A 284 72.98 -52.16 21.29
C ASN A 284 73.55 -50.74 21.38
N GLU A 285 74.85 -50.55 21.15
CA GLU A 285 75.48 -49.22 21.12
C GLU A 285 74.97 -48.35 19.96
N ASN A 286 74.81 -48.93 18.76
CA ASN A 286 74.27 -48.21 17.61
C ASN A 286 72.79 -47.86 17.79
N ALA A 287 71.98 -48.78 18.33
CA ALA A 287 70.58 -48.52 18.62
C ALA A 287 70.40 -47.34 19.60
N LYS A 288 71.25 -47.25 20.65
CA LYS A 288 71.24 -46.10 21.57
C LYS A 288 71.56 -44.79 20.84
N LYS A 289 72.61 -44.79 20.01
CA LYS A 289 72.99 -43.59 19.23
C LYS A 289 71.91 -43.18 18.21
N GLU A 290 71.25 -44.13 17.56
CA GLU A 290 70.12 -43.85 16.65
C GLU A 290 68.95 -43.20 17.39
N VAL A 291 68.61 -43.69 18.58
CA VAL A 291 67.53 -43.11 19.40
C VAL A 291 67.87 -41.69 19.86
N GLU A 292 69.10 -41.45 20.33
CA GLU A 292 69.56 -40.11 20.72
C GLU A 292 69.57 -39.12 19.54
N LEU A 293 70.01 -39.57 18.36
CA LEU A 293 70.01 -38.77 17.14
C LEU A 293 68.57 -38.45 16.69
N GLY A 294 67.67 -39.44 16.77
CA GLY A 294 66.25 -39.29 16.47
C GLY A 294 65.55 -38.28 17.38
N ALA A 295 65.81 -38.34 18.69
CA ALA A 295 65.24 -37.39 19.65
C ALA A 295 65.69 -35.95 19.37
N LYS A 296 66.98 -35.72 19.07
CA LYS A 296 67.51 -34.39 18.71
C LYS A 296 66.92 -33.86 17.40
N ARG A 297 66.74 -34.72 16.40
CA ARG A 297 66.07 -34.36 15.15
C ARG A 297 64.64 -33.90 15.43
N ASP A 298 63.89 -34.67 16.21
CA ASP A 298 62.49 -34.40 16.48
C ASP A 298 62.31 -33.11 17.30
N GLU A 299 63.22 -32.82 18.24
CA GLU A 299 63.25 -31.56 19.00
C GLU A 299 63.47 -30.32 18.11
N ILE A 300 64.52 -30.32 17.28
CA ILE A 300 64.84 -29.19 16.40
C ILE A 300 63.74 -28.99 15.34
N ILE A 301 63.17 -30.09 14.81
CA ILE A 301 62.07 -30.00 13.84
C ILE A 301 60.79 -29.49 14.51
N ALA A 302 60.53 -29.84 15.77
CA ALA A 302 59.40 -29.31 16.52
C ALA A 302 59.50 -27.79 16.72
N GLU A 303 60.70 -27.28 17.05
CA GLU A 303 60.95 -25.84 17.19
C GLU A 303 60.70 -25.08 15.88
N ILE A 304 61.26 -25.57 14.75
CA ILE A 304 61.04 -24.97 13.43
C ILE A 304 59.55 -25.03 13.02
N ASN A 305 58.85 -26.13 13.31
CA ASN A 305 57.41 -26.24 13.02
C ASN A 305 56.57 -25.27 13.88
N SER A 306 56.97 -25.01 15.12
CA SER A 306 56.31 -24.03 16.00
C SER A 306 56.44 -22.62 15.45
N GLU A 307 57.66 -22.20 15.08
CA GLU A 307 57.90 -20.90 14.43
C GLU A 307 57.12 -20.76 13.11
N TYR A 308 57.13 -21.81 12.28
CA TYR A 308 56.37 -21.86 11.03
C TYR A 308 54.86 -21.69 11.28
N THR A 309 54.32 -22.38 12.29
CA THR A 309 52.90 -22.29 12.64
C THR A 309 52.54 -20.89 13.12
N SER A 310 53.38 -20.26 13.95
CA SER A 310 53.18 -18.88 14.40
C SER A 310 53.13 -17.89 13.22
N LYS A 311 54.07 -18.01 12.28
CA LYS A 311 54.11 -17.16 11.07
C LYS A 311 52.97 -17.45 10.11
N GLN A 312 52.50 -18.69 10.03
CA GLN A 312 51.33 -19.05 9.25
C GLN A 312 50.04 -18.44 9.81
N ILE A 313 49.91 -18.35 11.14
CA ILE A 313 48.80 -17.66 11.80
C ILE A 313 48.85 -16.16 11.50
N GLU A 314 50.04 -15.54 11.59
CA GLU A 314 50.24 -14.12 11.24
C GLU A 314 49.82 -13.83 9.78
N PHE A 315 50.26 -14.66 8.83
CA PHE A 315 49.88 -14.55 7.42
C PHE A 315 48.36 -14.67 7.20
N ASN A 316 47.73 -15.66 7.83
CA ASN A 316 46.28 -15.85 7.76
C ASN A 316 45.52 -14.67 8.39
N GLY A 317 46.06 -14.08 9.46
CA GLY A 317 45.55 -12.86 10.09
C GLY A 317 45.57 -11.67 9.14
N LEU A 318 46.70 -11.40 8.49
CA LEU A 318 46.84 -10.34 7.49
C LEU A 318 45.89 -10.54 6.30
N ARG A 319 45.69 -11.79 5.85
CA ARG A 319 44.73 -12.12 4.78
C ARG A 319 43.27 -11.88 5.20
N SER A 320 42.95 -12.11 6.47
CA SER A 320 41.64 -11.76 7.03
C SER A 320 41.47 -10.24 7.13
N GLU A 321 42.51 -9.53 7.56
CA GLU A 321 42.52 -8.06 7.64
C GLU A 321 42.33 -7.42 6.26
N GLU A 322 42.92 -7.97 5.19
CA GLU A 322 42.66 -7.50 3.82
C GLU A 322 41.18 -7.63 3.42
N LYS A 323 40.50 -8.71 3.82
CA LYS A 323 39.05 -8.87 3.57
C LYS A 323 38.24 -7.82 4.32
N VAL A 324 38.64 -7.51 5.57
CA VAL A 324 38.00 -6.47 6.37
C VAL A 324 38.21 -5.10 5.72
N ILE A 325 39.45 -4.74 5.35
CA ILE A 325 39.78 -3.47 4.69
C ILE A 325 38.96 -3.29 3.40
N ARG A 326 38.79 -4.35 2.59
CA ARG A 326 37.94 -4.31 1.37
C ARG A 326 36.46 -4.08 1.67
N SER A 327 35.99 -4.46 2.86
CA SER A 327 34.60 -4.27 3.30
C SER A 327 34.38 -2.97 4.07
N THR A 328 35.44 -2.35 4.58
CA THR A 328 35.38 -1.08 5.31
C THR A 328 35.01 0.05 4.35
N ARG A 329 33.96 0.79 4.70
CA ARG A 329 33.55 2.00 3.98
C ARG A 329 34.20 3.22 4.65
N PHE A 330 35.25 3.73 4.05
CA PHE A 330 35.91 4.97 4.48
C PHE A 330 35.03 6.18 4.13
N HIS A 331 35.00 7.20 4.98
CA HIS A 331 34.22 8.45 4.81
C HIS A 331 32.71 8.24 4.60
N ASP A 332 32.14 7.17 5.19
CA ASP A 332 30.73 6.79 5.05
C ASP A 332 29.77 7.84 5.67
N VAL A 333 30.20 8.59 6.68
CA VAL A 333 29.38 9.63 7.31
C VAL A 333 29.20 10.82 6.37
N GLU A 334 30.29 11.30 5.78
CA GLU A 334 30.34 12.42 4.85
C GLU A 334 29.60 12.09 3.56
N ILE A 335 29.83 10.88 3.01
CA ILE A 335 29.13 10.40 1.81
C ILE A 335 27.62 10.31 2.08
N ARG A 336 27.18 9.74 3.21
CA ARG A 336 25.75 9.64 3.53
C ARG A 336 25.09 11.00 3.76
N GLN A 337 25.81 11.96 4.36
CA GLN A 337 25.29 13.32 4.54
C GLN A 337 25.05 14.01 3.19
N LEU A 338 26.00 13.89 2.26
CA LEU A 338 25.85 14.42 0.89
C LEU A 338 24.76 13.70 0.10
N GLU A 339 24.63 12.38 0.24
CA GLU A 339 23.54 11.60 -0.39
C GLU A 339 22.16 12.00 0.17
N ALA A 340 22.06 12.26 1.48
CA ALA A 340 20.83 12.75 2.10
C ALA A 340 20.47 14.17 1.63
N GLU A 341 21.44 15.10 1.60
CA GLU A 341 21.21 16.47 1.13
C GLU A 341 20.80 16.50 -0.34
N LEU A 342 21.38 15.64 -1.19
CA LEU A 342 20.97 15.46 -2.58
C LEU A 342 19.54 14.92 -2.69
N ALA A 343 19.17 13.94 -1.87
CA ALA A 343 17.81 13.37 -1.87
C ALA A 343 16.76 14.41 -1.48
N ASP A 344 17.02 15.19 -0.42
CA ASP A 344 16.15 16.28 0.03
C ASP A 344 15.99 17.34 -1.05
N LEU A 345 17.10 17.74 -1.68
CA LEU A 345 17.11 18.75 -2.74
C LEU A 345 16.38 18.27 -4.00
N HIS A 346 16.53 17.00 -4.39
CA HIS A 346 15.75 16.39 -5.47
C HIS A 346 14.25 16.37 -5.16
N SER A 347 13.86 16.03 -3.94
CA SER A 347 12.45 15.97 -3.54
C SER A 347 11.79 17.37 -3.64
N ALA A 348 12.49 18.41 -3.18
CA ALA A 348 12.06 19.79 -3.27
C ALA A 348 11.97 20.27 -4.73
N ALA A 349 12.98 19.94 -5.55
CA ALA A 349 12.99 20.30 -6.96
C ALA A 349 11.84 19.63 -7.74
N LEU A 350 11.55 18.36 -7.46
CA LEU A 350 10.46 17.61 -8.08
C LEU A 350 9.09 18.22 -7.73
N LYS A 351 8.90 18.58 -6.47
CA LYS A 351 7.70 19.28 -5.99
C LYS A 351 7.51 20.60 -6.75
N ASN A 352 8.54 21.44 -6.81
CA ASN A 352 8.48 22.73 -7.51
C ASN A 352 8.21 22.55 -9.02
N ARG A 353 8.74 21.49 -9.65
CA ARG A 353 8.49 21.16 -11.06
C ARG A 353 7.03 20.78 -11.31
N SER A 354 6.45 19.99 -10.40
CA SER A 354 5.04 19.61 -10.45
C SER A 354 4.11 20.81 -10.27
N GLU A 355 4.43 21.68 -9.30
CA GLU A 355 3.64 22.87 -8.99
C GLU A 355 3.67 23.89 -10.13
N LYS A 356 4.85 24.07 -10.76
CA LYS A 356 5.02 24.85 -11.99
C LYS A 356 4.16 24.31 -13.14
N SER A 357 4.09 22.99 -13.30
CA SER A 357 3.27 22.36 -14.33
C SER A 357 1.77 22.61 -14.09
N ILE A 358 1.30 22.46 -12.84
CA ILE A 358 -0.08 22.75 -12.44
C ILE A 358 -0.44 24.21 -12.73
N LYS A 359 0.41 25.15 -12.32
CA LYS A 359 0.19 26.58 -12.55
C LYS A 359 0.17 26.95 -14.03
N ASN A 360 1.02 26.33 -14.85
CA ASN A 360 0.97 26.47 -16.31
C ASN A 360 -0.34 25.95 -16.92
N ASN A 361 -0.84 24.80 -16.46
CA ASN A 361 -2.12 24.26 -16.90
C ASN A 361 -3.30 25.16 -16.50
N LEU A 362 -3.25 25.76 -15.30
CA LEU A 362 -4.23 26.75 -14.85
C LEU A 362 -4.21 28.00 -15.71
N ILE A 363 -3.03 28.51 -16.09
CA ILE A 363 -2.91 29.63 -17.03
C ILE A 363 -3.58 29.29 -18.37
N GLN A 364 -3.31 28.12 -18.94
CA GLN A 364 -3.94 27.70 -20.21
C GLN A 364 -5.46 27.55 -20.09
N THR A 365 -5.94 27.03 -18.97
CA THR A 365 -7.37 26.85 -18.71
C THR A 365 -8.07 28.20 -18.60
N LEU A 366 -7.51 29.13 -17.81
CA LEU A 366 -8.03 30.49 -17.68
C LEU A 366 -7.98 31.27 -19.00
N GLN A 367 -6.96 31.06 -19.83
CA GLN A 367 -6.91 31.63 -21.18
C GLN A 367 -8.06 31.12 -22.06
N ARG A 368 -8.34 29.81 -22.04
CA ARG A 368 -9.49 29.24 -22.77
C ARG A 368 -10.82 29.73 -22.23
N GLU A 369 -10.97 29.85 -20.91
CA GLU A 369 -12.18 30.40 -20.30
C GLU A 369 -12.41 31.86 -20.68
N TRP A 370 -11.33 32.65 -20.72
CA TRP A 370 -11.38 34.03 -21.21
C TRP A 370 -11.78 34.11 -22.69
N GLU A 371 -11.17 33.31 -23.56
CA GLU A 371 -11.53 33.22 -24.98
C GLU A 371 -13.01 32.79 -25.17
N ASN A 372 -13.49 31.84 -24.37
CA ASN A 372 -14.88 31.40 -24.38
C ASN A 372 -15.86 32.47 -23.87
N ALA A 373 -15.48 33.24 -22.85
CA ALA A 373 -16.27 34.37 -22.38
C ALA A 373 -16.30 35.49 -23.42
N GLU A 374 -15.17 35.82 -24.04
CA GLU A 374 -15.08 36.85 -25.07
C GLU A 374 -15.91 36.47 -26.31
N THR A 375 -15.86 35.21 -26.74
CA THR A 375 -16.67 34.71 -27.86
C THR A 375 -18.16 34.78 -27.54
N LYS A 376 -18.60 34.36 -26.35
CA LYS A 376 -20.01 34.49 -25.93
C LYS A 376 -20.50 35.94 -25.96
N ILE A 377 -19.71 36.87 -25.44
CA ILE A 377 -20.02 38.31 -25.44
C ILE A 377 -20.11 38.84 -26.88
N LYS A 378 -19.16 38.47 -27.76
CA LYS A 378 -19.19 38.84 -29.19
C LYS A 378 -20.40 38.26 -29.92
N THR A 379 -20.73 36.99 -29.69
CA THR A 379 -21.87 36.32 -30.33
C THR A 379 -23.19 36.90 -29.85
N SER A 380 -23.33 37.20 -28.55
CA SER A 380 -24.50 37.87 -27.98
C SER A 380 -24.74 39.22 -28.67
N LEU A 381 -23.68 40.04 -28.75
CA LEU A 381 -23.73 41.34 -29.42
C LEU A 381 -24.10 41.23 -30.90
N SER A 382 -23.51 40.28 -31.63
CA SER A 382 -23.80 40.07 -33.05
C SER A 382 -25.26 39.65 -33.28
N ASN A 383 -25.79 38.78 -32.42
CA ASN A 383 -27.17 38.30 -32.50
C ASN A 383 -28.20 39.40 -32.21
N THR A 384 -27.97 40.23 -31.18
CA THR A 384 -28.87 41.36 -30.87
C THR A 384 -28.78 42.45 -31.93
N LEU A 385 -27.57 42.75 -32.44
CA LEU A 385 -27.37 43.64 -33.58
C LEU A 385 -28.17 43.21 -34.80
N SER A 386 -28.08 41.93 -35.17
CA SER A 386 -28.84 41.36 -36.28
C SER A 386 -30.36 41.50 -36.09
N LYS A 387 -30.88 41.15 -34.91
CA LYS A 387 -32.33 41.19 -34.64
C LYS A 387 -32.90 42.60 -34.71
N VAL A 388 -32.30 43.55 -34.01
CA VAL A 388 -32.79 44.93 -33.98
C VAL A 388 -32.61 45.60 -35.34
N ASN A 389 -31.51 45.35 -36.06
CA ASN A 389 -31.36 45.86 -37.42
C ASN A 389 -32.44 45.33 -38.38
N ASN A 390 -32.84 44.06 -38.23
CA ASN A 390 -33.95 43.50 -39.00
C ASN A 390 -35.30 44.15 -38.64
N GLU A 391 -35.54 44.47 -37.37
CA GLU A 391 -36.77 45.17 -36.94
C GLU A 391 -36.80 46.63 -37.40
N ILE A 392 -35.67 47.34 -37.30
CA ILE A 392 -35.51 48.69 -37.85
C ILE A 392 -35.75 48.66 -39.37
N ALA A 393 -35.22 47.67 -40.09
CA ALA A 393 -35.45 47.52 -41.52
C ALA A 393 -36.94 47.32 -41.85
N LYS A 394 -37.65 46.47 -41.10
CA LYS A 394 -39.11 46.31 -41.25
C LYS A 394 -39.87 47.62 -41.01
N LYS A 395 -39.54 48.35 -39.95
CA LYS A 395 -40.17 49.64 -39.63
C LYS A 395 -39.87 50.71 -40.68
N LYS A 396 -38.68 50.69 -41.27
CA LYS A 396 -38.33 51.57 -42.40
C LYS A 396 -39.13 51.26 -43.66
N GLU A 397 -39.36 49.98 -43.98
CA GLU A 397 -40.19 49.59 -45.13
C GLU A 397 -41.67 49.97 -44.91
N GLU A 398 -42.19 49.76 -43.71
CA GLU A 398 -43.50 50.21 -43.25
C GLU A 398 -43.68 51.75 -43.39
N ILE A 399 -42.65 52.53 -43.03
CA ILE A 399 -42.64 53.99 -43.22
C ILE A 399 -42.65 54.34 -44.70
N LYS A 400 -41.84 53.66 -45.51
CA LYS A 400 -41.77 53.87 -46.97
C LYS A 400 -43.10 53.59 -47.66
N GLU A 401 -43.87 52.62 -47.17
CA GLU A 401 -45.23 52.34 -47.67
C GLU A 401 -46.21 53.47 -47.31
N ILE A 402 -46.13 54.01 -46.08
CA ILE A 402 -46.92 55.20 -45.66
C ILE A 402 -46.52 56.42 -46.49
N GLU A 403 -45.23 56.63 -46.73
CA GLU A 403 -44.71 57.73 -47.56
C GLU A 403 -45.19 57.62 -49.01
N ARG A 404 -45.25 56.41 -49.58
CA ARG A 404 -45.80 56.17 -50.91
C ARG A 404 -47.29 56.52 -51.00
N LYS A 405 -48.05 56.23 -49.94
CA LYS A 405 -49.49 56.59 -49.82
C LYS A 405 -49.67 58.11 -49.68
N LEU A 406 -48.78 58.79 -48.95
CA LEU A 406 -48.75 60.25 -48.83
C LEU A 406 -48.26 60.96 -50.11
N SER A 407 -47.39 60.34 -50.91
CA SER A 407 -46.86 60.96 -52.15
C SER A 407 -47.77 60.82 -53.36
N SER A 408 -48.66 59.82 -53.40
CA SER A 408 -49.61 59.59 -54.50
C SER A 408 -50.81 60.55 -54.48
N GLN A 409 -50.77 61.60 -53.64
CA GLN A 409 -51.94 62.32 -53.16
C GLN A 409 -52.39 63.48 -54.06
N HIS A 410 -51.55 64.01 -54.96
CA HIS A 410 -51.93 65.17 -55.79
C HIS A 410 -52.67 64.82 -57.09
N ASP A 411 -52.44 63.64 -57.67
CA ASP A 411 -53.10 63.20 -58.91
C ASP A 411 -54.17 62.10 -58.69
N ALA A 412 -54.32 61.61 -57.46
CA ALA A 412 -55.31 60.57 -57.13
C ALA A 412 -56.67 61.14 -56.71
N PHE A 413 -57.72 60.33 -56.85
CA PHE A 413 -59.12 60.66 -56.48
C PHE A 413 -59.24 61.24 -55.07
N TYR A 414 -58.38 60.81 -54.14
CA TYR A 414 -58.26 61.35 -52.77
C TYR A 414 -57.98 62.87 -52.76
N GLY A 415 -56.98 63.35 -53.51
CA GLY A 415 -56.63 64.78 -53.56
C GLY A 415 -57.65 65.66 -54.26
N PHE A 416 -58.41 65.08 -55.20
CA PHE A 416 -59.54 65.77 -55.84
C PHE A 416 -60.69 66.01 -54.86
N LEU A 417 -60.99 65.02 -54.01
CA LEU A 417 -62.07 65.11 -53.01
C LEU A 417 -61.72 66.09 -51.88
N GLU A 418 -60.48 66.09 -51.39
CA GLU A 418 -59.99 67.03 -50.36
C GLU A 418 -60.14 68.51 -50.80
N LYS A 419 -59.96 68.80 -52.09
CA LYS A 419 -59.95 70.17 -52.62
C LYS A 419 -61.34 70.70 -53.02
N ASN A 420 -62.25 69.82 -53.46
CA ASN A 420 -63.51 70.23 -54.09
C ASN A 420 -64.77 69.87 -53.29
N VAL A 421 -64.69 68.99 -52.28
CA VAL A 421 -65.84 68.53 -51.49
C VAL A 421 -65.56 68.65 -49.99
N LYS A 422 -66.27 69.56 -49.30
CA LYS A 422 -66.22 69.65 -47.83
C LYS A 422 -66.82 68.39 -47.20
N ASP A 423 -66.18 67.90 -46.14
CA ASP A 423 -66.62 66.72 -45.37
C ASP A 423 -66.80 65.44 -46.20
N TRP A 424 -65.99 65.28 -47.24
CA TRP A 424 -66.06 64.11 -48.14
C TRP A 424 -65.82 62.77 -47.41
N HIS A 425 -65.05 62.78 -46.31
CA HIS A 425 -64.81 61.63 -45.45
C HIS A 425 -66.12 61.07 -44.82
N LEU A 426 -67.13 61.92 -44.61
CA LEU A 426 -68.43 61.55 -44.04
C LEU A 426 -69.45 61.11 -45.11
N THR A 427 -69.14 61.35 -46.39
CA THR A 427 -70.07 61.16 -47.52
C THR A 427 -69.49 60.16 -48.52
N ILE A 428 -68.68 60.62 -49.48
CA ILE A 428 -68.06 59.80 -50.53
C ILE A 428 -67.07 58.77 -49.94
N GLY A 429 -66.31 59.17 -48.91
CA GLY A 429 -65.33 58.32 -48.24
C GLY A 429 -65.95 57.13 -47.51
N LYS A 430 -67.21 57.23 -47.09
CA LYS A 430 -67.97 56.09 -46.57
C LYS A 430 -68.36 55.15 -47.72
N VAL A 431 -68.92 55.67 -48.82
CA VAL A 431 -69.47 54.89 -49.95
C VAL A 431 -68.42 54.11 -50.77
N CYS A 432 -67.14 54.50 -50.72
CA CYS A 432 -66.06 53.83 -51.46
C CYS A 432 -65.58 52.48 -50.86
N ASN A 433 -66.31 51.87 -49.93
CA ASN A 433 -66.03 50.54 -49.38
C ASN A 433 -66.90 49.45 -50.07
N GLU A 434 -66.28 48.35 -50.48
CA GLU A 434 -66.93 47.18 -51.11
C GLU A 434 -68.01 46.56 -50.20
N GLU A 435 -67.89 46.71 -48.87
CA GLU A 435 -68.82 46.16 -47.88
C GLU A 435 -70.19 46.87 -47.82
N ILE A 436 -70.35 48.05 -48.45
CA ILE A 436 -71.61 48.81 -48.45
C ILE A 436 -72.64 48.28 -49.46
N LEU A 437 -72.17 47.62 -50.53
CA LEU A 437 -73.04 47.02 -51.55
C LEU A 437 -73.95 45.90 -51.01
N PHE A 438 -73.64 45.36 -49.83
CA PHE A 438 -74.33 44.22 -49.23
C PHE A 438 -75.15 44.56 -47.98
N ARG A 439 -75.27 45.85 -47.62
CA ARG A 439 -76.06 46.32 -46.47
C ARG A 439 -77.52 46.59 -46.85
N SER A 440 -78.44 46.03 -46.09
CA SER A 440 -79.90 46.11 -46.32
C SER A 440 -80.61 47.26 -45.57
N ASP A 441 -79.88 48.01 -44.75
CA ASP A 441 -80.39 49.07 -43.86
C ASP A 441 -80.29 50.49 -44.45
N LEU A 442 -79.70 50.65 -45.64
CA LEU A 442 -79.32 51.94 -46.23
C LEU A 442 -80.45 52.71 -46.96
N SER A 443 -81.61 52.08 -47.16
CA SER A 443 -82.85 52.70 -47.68
C SER A 443 -82.65 53.62 -48.91
N PRO A 444 -82.29 53.08 -50.10
CA PRO A 444 -81.95 53.86 -51.28
C PRO A 444 -83.15 54.55 -51.95
N GLU A 445 -83.06 55.86 -52.20
CA GLU A 445 -84.04 56.65 -52.96
C GLU A 445 -83.42 57.31 -54.21
N TYR A 446 -84.14 57.33 -55.34
CA TYR A 446 -83.69 57.93 -56.61
C TYR A 446 -84.39 59.27 -56.88
N HIS A 447 -83.62 60.34 -57.07
CA HIS A 447 -84.14 61.68 -57.37
C HIS A 447 -83.69 62.15 -58.77
N ALA A 448 -84.64 62.54 -59.62
CA ALA A 448 -84.39 62.98 -61.00
C ALA A 448 -84.04 64.47 -61.14
N GLU A 449 -84.09 65.26 -60.06
CA GLU A 449 -83.79 66.70 -60.08
C GLU A 449 -82.45 67.01 -59.38
N LEU A 450 -81.44 67.28 -60.20
CA LEU A 450 -80.11 67.72 -59.80
C LEU A 450 -80.13 69.22 -59.51
N ALA A 451 -80.28 69.62 -58.25
CA ALA A 451 -80.00 71.01 -57.88
C ALA A 451 -79.38 71.25 -56.50
N ASN A 452 -79.53 70.41 -55.46
CA ASN A 452 -78.87 70.69 -54.16
C ASN A 452 -78.96 69.54 -53.12
N SER A 453 -78.66 68.29 -53.49
CA SER A 453 -78.55 67.21 -52.50
C SER A 453 -77.35 66.30 -52.78
N LEU A 454 -76.76 65.77 -51.70
CA LEU A 454 -75.58 64.91 -51.64
C LEU A 454 -75.83 63.51 -52.25
N SER A 455 -76.25 63.45 -53.51
CA SER A 455 -76.51 62.19 -54.23
C SER A 455 -75.35 61.83 -55.15
N LEU A 456 -74.84 60.60 -55.05
CA LEU A 456 -73.88 60.05 -56.02
C LEU A 456 -74.69 59.43 -57.16
N TYR A 457 -74.61 60.00 -58.37
CA TYR A 457 -75.37 59.56 -59.56
C TYR A 457 -76.91 59.51 -59.37
N GLY A 458 -77.47 60.40 -58.56
CA GLY A 458 -78.93 60.54 -58.38
C GLY A 458 -79.55 59.57 -57.35
N VAL A 459 -78.73 58.80 -56.63
CA VAL A 459 -79.16 57.93 -55.51
C VAL A 459 -78.77 58.57 -54.18
N SER A 460 -79.73 58.69 -53.26
CA SER A 460 -79.53 59.10 -51.87
C SER A 460 -79.55 57.86 -50.96
N LEU A 461 -78.61 57.79 -50.01
CA LEU A 461 -78.46 56.71 -49.03
C LEU A 461 -78.44 57.31 -47.62
N ASN A 462 -79.02 56.62 -46.64
CA ASN A 462 -78.86 57.00 -45.23
C ASN A 462 -77.49 56.54 -44.70
N LEU A 463 -76.59 57.48 -44.42
CA LEU A 463 -75.17 57.23 -44.07
C LEU A 463 -74.83 57.48 -42.59
N GLU A 464 -75.84 57.67 -41.72
CA GLU A 464 -75.63 57.96 -40.29
C GLU A 464 -75.00 56.77 -39.53
N THR A 465 -75.31 55.52 -39.92
CA THR A 465 -74.90 54.29 -39.22
C THR A 465 -73.67 53.59 -39.83
N VAL A 466 -72.93 54.27 -40.70
CA VAL A 466 -71.76 53.72 -41.42
C VAL A 466 -70.45 54.26 -40.82
N GLU A 467 -69.50 53.38 -40.50
CA GLU A 467 -68.18 53.74 -39.98
C GLU A 467 -67.27 54.36 -41.06
N ILE A 468 -66.37 55.28 -40.65
CA ILE A 468 -65.48 56.00 -41.56
C ILE A 468 -64.19 55.18 -41.75
N HIS A 469 -63.88 54.78 -42.99
CA HIS A 469 -62.67 54.00 -43.32
C HIS A 469 -61.55 54.80 -44.00
N SER A 470 -61.76 56.08 -44.33
CA SER A 470 -60.69 56.96 -44.80
C SER A 470 -59.99 57.64 -43.61
N LYS A 471 -58.70 57.33 -43.43
CA LYS A 471 -57.82 58.01 -42.46
C LYS A 471 -57.43 59.39 -42.97
N SER A 472 -57.35 60.38 -42.08
CA SER A 472 -56.96 61.74 -42.44
C SER A 472 -55.44 61.86 -42.70
N ILE A 473 -55.04 62.95 -43.35
CA ILE A 473 -53.62 63.26 -43.61
C ILE A 473 -52.83 63.38 -42.30
N GLU A 474 -53.44 63.97 -41.28
CA GLU A 474 -52.86 64.15 -39.94
C GLU A 474 -52.65 62.81 -39.23
N GLU A 475 -53.56 61.85 -39.43
CA GLU A 475 -53.45 60.50 -38.87
C GLU A 475 -52.29 59.71 -39.50
N TYR A 476 -52.12 59.76 -40.83
CA TYR A 476 -50.97 59.15 -41.49
C TYR A 476 -49.63 59.78 -41.09
N GLN A 477 -49.59 61.11 -40.86
CA GLN A 477 -48.40 61.79 -40.35
C GLN A 477 -48.11 61.40 -38.89
N SER A 478 -49.14 61.26 -38.05
CA SER A 478 -49.00 60.81 -36.67
C SER A 478 -48.45 59.37 -36.60
N GLU A 479 -48.94 58.47 -37.45
CA GLU A 479 -48.50 57.07 -37.51
C GLU A 479 -47.05 56.95 -38.00
N LYS A 480 -46.65 57.78 -38.96
CA LYS A 480 -45.24 57.91 -39.39
C LYS A 480 -44.35 58.40 -38.25
N ASN A 481 -44.77 59.42 -37.50
CA ASN A 481 -43.98 59.95 -36.37
C ASN A 481 -43.87 58.96 -35.21
N ILE A 482 -44.91 58.18 -34.92
CA ILE A 482 -44.87 57.10 -33.93
C ILE A 482 -43.84 56.03 -34.35
N ARG A 483 -43.86 55.61 -35.62
CA ARG A 483 -42.89 54.61 -36.14
C ARG A 483 -41.45 55.15 -36.18
N LEU A 484 -41.24 56.44 -36.46
CA LEU A 484 -39.93 57.10 -36.37
C LEU A 484 -39.41 57.19 -34.93
N THR A 485 -40.31 57.45 -33.97
CA THR A 485 -39.96 57.48 -32.54
C THR A 485 -39.58 56.08 -32.06
N ALA A 486 -40.32 55.04 -32.47
CA ALA A 486 -39.99 53.65 -32.17
C ALA A 486 -38.62 53.22 -32.75
N ILE A 487 -38.25 53.70 -33.95
CA ILE A 487 -36.90 53.47 -34.51
C ILE A 487 -35.83 54.13 -33.64
N ARG A 488 -36.03 55.38 -33.20
CA ARG A 488 -35.08 56.07 -32.31
C ARG A 488 -34.92 55.34 -30.98
N GLU A 489 -36.02 54.90 -30.36
CA GLU A 489 -35.97 54.13 -29.11
C GLU A 489 -35.22 52.80 -29.28
N MET A 490 -35.40 52.11 -30.41
CA MET A 490 -34.63 50.91 -30.75
C MET A 490 -33.14 51.20 -30.99
N GLU A 491 -32.81 52.30 -31.65
CA GLU A 491 -31.42 52.73 -31.88
C GLU A 491 -30.73 53.15 -30.56
N ASP A 492 -31.44 53.85 -29.67
CA ASP A 492 -30.94 54.23 -28.35
C ASP A 492 -30.75 53.01 -27.44
N SER A 493 -31.71 52.08 -27.44
CA SER A 493 -31.58 50.80 -26.73
C SER A 493 -30.42 49.95 -27.26
N MET A 494 -30.18 49.96 -28.58
CA MET A 494 -29.02 49.30 -29.20
C MET A 494 -27.70 49.91 -28.72
N ASN A 495 -27.60 51.24 -28.70
CA ASN A 495 -26.40 51.93 -28.23
C ASN A 495 -26.13 51.64 -26.75
N GLN A 496 -27.16 51.65 -25.91
CA GLN A 496 -27.03 51.27 -24.49
C GLN A 496 -26.55 49.82 -24.32
N PHE A 497 -27.09 48.88 -25.11
CA PHE A 497 -26.65 47.48 -25.08
C PHE A 497 -25.20 47.32 -25.56
N GLN A 498 -24.77 48.05 -26.59
CA GLN A 498 -23.38 48.08 -27.04
C GLN A 498 -22.41 48.58 -25.97
N VAL A 499 -22.77 49.65 -25.25
CA VAL A 499 -21.96 50.19 -24.15
C VAL A 499 -21.86 49.18 -23.01
N ALA A 500 -22.98 48.62 -22.56
CA ALA A 500 -23.00 47.62 -21.50
C ALA A 500 -22.18 46.36 -21.87
N ASN A 501 -22.28 45.89 -23.11
CA ASN A 501 -21.53 44.74 -23.60
C ASN A 501 -20.01 45.02 -23.68
N ASN A 502 -19.60 46.26 -23.97
CA ASN A 502 -18.19 46.66 -23.94
C ASN A 502 -17.64 46.78 -22.51
N GLU A 503 -18.44 47.28 -21.57
CA GLU A 503 -18.08 47.29 -20.15
C GLU A 503 -17.92 45.88 -19.60
N GLU A 504 -18.85 44.97 -19.90
CA GLU A 504 -18.78 43.56 -19.51
C GLU A 504 -17.53 42.87 -20.09
N LYS A 505 -17.16 43.20 -21.33
CA LYS A 505 -15.91 42.74 -21.96
C LYS A 505 -14.67 43.25 -21.20
N MET A 506 -14.64 44.52 -20.78
CA MET A 506 -13.53 45.08 -20.01
C MET A 506 -13.40 44.43 -18.62
N ILE A 507 -14.52 44.23 -17.92
CA ILE A 507 -14.54 43.59 -16.60
C ILE A 507 -14.03 42.15 -16.68
N ALA A 508 -14.46 41.40 -17.70
CA ALA A 508 -13.95 40.06 -17.95
C ALA A 508 -12.44 40.07 -18.25
N ALA A 509 -11.97 40.99 -19.10
CA ALA A 509 -10.55 41.12 -19.42
C ALA A 509 -9.68 41.46 -18.19
N ASP A 510 -10.13 42.35 -17.31
CA ASP A 510 -9.39 42.72 -16.09
C ASP A 510 -9.34 41.55 -15.09
N ARG A 511 -10.44 40.83 -14.89
CA ARG A 511 -10.53 39.68 -13.98
C ARG A 511 -9.59 38.54 -14.39
N TYR A 512 -9.72 38.05 -15.64
CA TYR A 512 -8.87 36.96 -16.13
C TYR A 512 -7.42 37.42 -16.31
N GLY A 513 -7.19 38.68 -16.70
CA GLY A 513 -5.86 39.27 -16.83
C GLY A 513 -5.08 39.29 -15.52
N LYS A 514 -5.70 39.71 -14.41
CA LYS A 514 -5.07 39.70 -13.07
C LYS A 514 -4.68 38.28 -12.63
N GLN A 515 -5.61 37.33 -12.74
CA GLN A 515 -5.36 35.93 -12.33
C GLN A 515 -4.27 35.25 -13.18
N ILE A 516 -4.26 35.49 -14.50
CA ILE A 516 -3.20 34.99 -15.38
C ILE A 516 -1.85 35.63 -15.03
N SER A 517 -1.83 36.90 -14.66
CA SER A 517 -0.59 37.59 -14.29
C SER A 517 -0.01 37.08 -12.97
N GLU A 518 -0.84 36.83 -11.96
CA GLU A 518 -0.44 36.23 -10.68
C GLU A 518 0.19 34.84 -10.89
N TYR A 519 -0.49 33.95 -11.61
CA TYR A 519 0.06 32.62 -11.87
C TYR A 519 1.32 32.64 -12.75
N LYS A 520 1.47 33.63 -13.65
CA LYS A 520 2.71 33.80 -14.41
C LYS A 520 3.88 34.20 -13.51
N GLU A 521 3.63 34.99 -12.47
CA GLU A 521 4.67 35.37 -11.52
C GLU A 521 5.05 34.19 -10.62
N ASP A 522 4.08 33.40 -10.13
CA ASP A 522 4.33 32.13 -9.43
C ASP A 522 5.22 31.20 -10.27
N VAL A 523 4.92 31.07 -11.57
CA VAL A 523 5.71 30.24 -12.50
C VAL A 523 7.15 30.75 -12.64
N LYS A 524 7.40 32.06 -12.61
CA LYS A 524 8.76 32.61 -12.63
C LYS A 524 9.51 32.29 -11.34
N VAL A 525 8.88 32.49 -10.18
CA VAL A 525 9.47 32.19 -8.87
C VAL A 525 9.83 30.70 -8.78
N LEU A 526 8.92 29.82 -9.15
CA LEU A 526 9.16 28.38 -9.20
C LEU A 526 10.27 28.01 -10.19
N SER A 527 10.33 28.66 -11.36
CA SER A 527 11.39 28.43 -12.34
C SER A 527 12.78 28.81 -11.81
N TYR A 528 12.87 29.95 -11.12
CA TYR A 528 14.12 30.40 -10.50
C TYR A 528 14.56 29.48 -9.36
N SER A 529 13.63 29.01 -8.54
CA SER A 529 13.91 28.04 -7.46
C SER A 529 14.44 26.71 -8.01
N ILE A 530 13.88 26.22 -9.13
CA ILE A 530 14.37 25.00 -9.80
C ILE A 530 15.80 25.21 -10.32
N GLU A 531 16.08 26.33 -10.97
CA GLU A 531 17.43 26.63 -11.49
C GLU A 531 18.48 26.73 -10.37
N LEU A 532 18.10 27.30 -9.22
CA LEU A 532 18.96 27.37 -8.05
C LEU A 532 19.24 25.98 -7.46
N ALA A 533 18.21 25.11 -7.43
CA ALA A 533 18.36 23.73 -6.99
C ALA A 533 19.30 22.95 -7.93
N GLU A 534 19.11 23.01 -9.26
CA GLU A 534 19.97 22.34 -10.24
C GLU A 534 21.46 22.77 -10.11
N LYS A 535 21.72 24.06 -9.85
CA LYS A 535 23.09 24.56 -9.58
C LYS A 535 23.70 23.99 -8.30
N ARG A 536 22.89 23.79 -7.24
CA ARG A 536 23.35 23.23 -5.97
C ARG A 536 23.53 21.72 -6.06
N GLU A 537 22.66 21.02 -6.77
CA GLU A 537 22.77 19.60 -7.10
C GLU A 537 24.11 19.30 -7.77
N ASN A 538 24.46 20.04 -8.83
CA ASN A 538 25.72 19.87 -9.53
C ASN A 538 26.96 20.03 -8.63
N LYS A 539 26.91 20.94 -7.64
CA LYS A 539 28.00 21.10 -6.67
C LYS A 539 28.09 19.91 -5.71
N LEU A 540 26.96 19.49 -5.13
CA LEU A 540 26.91 18.36 -4.20
C LEU A 540 27.31 17.04 -4.88
N VAL A 541 26.93 16.83 -6.14
CA VAL A 541 27.37 15.68 -6.95
C VAL A 541 28.89 15.67 -7.12
N SER A 542 29.49 16.82 -7.45
CA SER A 542 30.95 16.95 -7.57
C SER A 542 31.66 16.67 -6.24
N GLU A 543 31.16 17.21 -5.13
CA GLU A 543 31.73 16.96 -3.79
C GLU A 543 31.61 15.49 -3.39
N LEU A 544 30.49 14.85 -3.70
CA LEU A 544 30.27 13.43 -3.46
C LEU A 544 31.21 12.54 -4.30
N GLU A 545 31.47 12.90 -5.55
CA GLU A 545 32.46 12.21 -6.38
C GLU A 545 33.88 12.36 -5.83
N GLU A 546 34.25 13.54 -5.33
CA GLU A 546 35.54 13.76 -4.67
C GLU A 546 35.69 12.89 -3.40
N TRP A 547 34.66 12.80 -2.57
CA TRP A 547 34.68 11.95 -1.37
C TRP A 547 34.72 10.47 -1.70
N LYS A 548 33.98 10.02 -2.73
CA LYS A 548 34.04 8.64 -3.22
C LYS A 548 35.44 8.29 -3.77
N MET A 549 36.08 9.23 -4.46
CA MET A 549 37.46 9.07 -4.92
C MET A 549 38.45 8.97 -3.75
N LYS A 550 38.35 9.86 -2.75
CA LYS A 550 39.20 9.80 -1.54
C LYS A 550 39.06 8.49 -0.77
N ALA A 551 37.82 8.03 -0.57
CA ALA A 551 37.55 6.74 0.05
C ALA A 551 38.15 5.58 -0.75
N GLY A 552 38.06 5.62 -2.08
CA GLY A 552 38.68 4.63 -2.97
C GLY A 552 40.21 4.60 -2.86
N THR A 553 40.86 5.77 -2.89
CA THR A 553 42.32 5.86 -2.78
C THR A 553 42.84 5.35 -1.44
N GLU A 554 42.12 5.61 -0.34
CA GLU A 554 42.52 5.18 1.00
C GLU A 554 42.39 3.67 1.20
N VAL A 555 41.37 3.04 0.59
CA VAL A 555 41.25 1.57 0.51
C VAL A 555 42.45 0.98 -0.23
N GLU A 556 42.82 1.56 -1.38
CA GLU A 556 43.94 1.07 -2.18
C GLU A 556 45.29 1.19 -1.47
N GLU A 557 45.58 2.31 -0.81
CA GLU A 557 46.80 2.51 -0.03
C GLU A 557 46.89 1.55 1.17
N THR A 558 45.78 1.32 1.86
CA THR A 558 45.72 0.40 3.01
C THR A 558 45.91 -1.05 2.56
N ILE A 559 45.29 -1.46 1.44
CA ILE A 559 45.50 -2.79 0.84
C ILE A 559 46.95 -2.96 0.39
N LYS A 560 47.55 -1.93 -0.22
CA LYS A 560 48.95 -1.96 -0.67
C LYS A 560 49.90 -2.19 0.50
N THR A 561 49.69 -1.49 1.61
CA THR A 561 50.48 -1.64 2.84
C THR A 561 50.30 -3.04 3.46
N ASN A 562 49.06 -3.55 3.50
CA ASN A 562 48.79 -4.91 4.01
C ASN A 562 49.47 -5.99 3.14
N LYS A 563 49.40 -5.87 1.80
CA LYS A 563 50.06 -6.78 0.86
C LYS A 563 51.59 -6.79 1.01
N GLN A 564 52.21 -5.64 1.26
CA GLN A 564 53.64 -5.59 1.54
C GLN A 564 54.00 -6.42 2.79
N ARG A 565 53.18 -6.35 3.84
CA ARG A 565 53.36 -7.18 5.05
C ARG A 565 53.13 -8.67 4.77
N GLN A 566 52.12 -9.01 3.97
CA GLN A 566 51.89 -10.41 3.56
C GLN A 566 53.10 -10.99 2.83
N ASN A 567 53.68 -10.25 1.87
CA ASN A 567 54.85 -10.69 1.12
C ASN A 567 56.06 -10.94 2.04
N LEU A 568 56.32 -10.07 3.02
CA LEU A 568 57.42 -10.25 3.98
C LEU A 568 57.25 -11.54 4.80
N VAL A 569 56.03 -11.82 5.30
CA VAL A 569 55.75 -13.04 6.07
C VAL A 569 55.83 -14.29 5.19
N GLU A 570 55.43 -14.20 3.92
CA GLU A 570 55.56 -15.29 2.94
C GLU A 570 57.03 -15.64 2.67
N GLU A 571 57.91 -14.64 2.54
CA GLU A 571 59.36 -14.84 2.43
C GLU A 571 59.93 -15.52 3.68
N GLU A 572 59.52 -15.10 4.89
CA GLU A 572 59.93 -15.72 6.15
C GLU A 572 59.50 -17.21 6.24
N LEU A 573 58.26 -17.52 5.82
CA LEU A 573 57.76 -18.91 5.76
C LEU A 573 58.58 -19.77 4.79
N ALA A 574 58.96 -19.23 3.62
CA ALA A 574 59.81 -19.92 2.66
C ALA A 574 61.22 -20.21 3.23
N VAL A 575 61.78 -19.25 3.97
CA VAL A 575 63.08 -19.43 4.67
C VAL A 575 63.00 -20.54 5.72
N LEU A 576 61.95 -20.55 6.55
CA LEU A 576 61.74 -21.60 7.57
C LEU A 576 61.57 -22.99 6.93
N GLN A 577 60.84 -23.08 5.82
CA GLN A 577 60.67 -24.34 5.09
C GLN A 577 62.00 -24.84 4.51
N LYS A 578 62.84 -23.93 3.99
CA LYS A 578 64.19 -24.26 3.52
C LYS A 578 65.09 -24.72 4.67
N LYS A 579 65.03 -24.04 5.83
CA LYS A 579 65.76 -24.42 7.05
C LYS A 579 65.40 -25.84 7.49
N LYS A 580 64.10 -26.17 7.53
CA LYS A 580 63.60 -27.52 7.86
C LYS A 580 64.16 -28.61 6.94
N ASN A 581 64.12 -28.38 5.62
CA ASN A 581 64.61 -29.35 4.63
C ASN A 581 66.13 -29.57 4.74
N ASN A 582 66.88 -28.49 4.97
CA ASN A 582 68.33 -28.58 5.17
C ASN A 582 68.65 -29.40 6.43
N THR A 583 67.99 -29.12 7.55
CA THR A 583 68.18 -29.87 8.81
C THR A 583 67.81 -31.35 8.67
N LEU A 584 66.73 -31.68 7.96
CA LEU A 584 66.38 -33.08 7.66
C LEU A 584 67.46 -33.79 6.84
N THR A 585 68.02 -33.10 5.85
CA THR A 585 69.10 -33.65 5.01
C THR A 585 70.37 -33.89 5.83
N GLU A 586 70.72 -32.96 6.72
CA GLU A 586 71.87 -33.09 7.61
C GLU A 586 71.74 -34.27 8.57
N PHE A 587 70.56 -34.45 9.19
CA PHE A 587 70.31 -35.61 10.06
C PHE A 587 70.29 -36.93 9.29
N ASN A 588 69.75 -36.96 8.06
CA ASN A 588 69.79 -38.17 7.22
C ASN A 588 71.24 -38.58 6.91
N ASN A 589 72.11 -37.62 6.58
CA ASN A 589 73.54 -37.90 6.37
C ASN A 589 74.19 -38.49 7.63
N GLN A 590 73.88 -37.95 8.82
CA GLN A 590 74.40 -38.49 10.09
C GLN A 590 73.90 -39.92 10.38
N PHE A 591 72.65 -40.25 10.04
CA PHE A 591 72.14 -41.62 10.13
C PHE A 591 72.88 -42.57 9.17
N ASP A 592 73.14 -42.13 7.94
CA ASP A 592 73.85 -42.93 6.94
C ASP A 592 75.32 -43.17 7.33
N GLU A 593 76.01 -42.17 7.89
CA GLU A 593 77.36 -42.31 8.45
C GLU A 593 77.40 -43.32 9.60
N LEU A 594 76.43 -43.27 10.52
CA LEU A 594 76.33 -44.19 11.65
C LEU A 594 76.11 -45.64 11.17
N ARG A 595 75.26 -45.85 10.16
CA ARG A 595 75.02 -47.16 9.54
C ARG A 595 76.26 -47.70 8.84
N SER A 596 76.93 -46.87 8.04
CA SER A 596 78.18 -47.24 7.37
C SER A 596 79.28 -47.64 8.36
N PHE A 597 79.41 -46.89 9.46
CA PHE A 597 80.34 -47.23 10.54
C PHE A 597 80.00 -48.58 11.21
N ALA A 598 78.72 -48.84 11.46
CA ALA A 598 78.24 -50.11 12.03
C ALA A 598 78.57 -51.31 11.12
N ASP A 599 78.26 -51.18 9.83
CA ASP A 599 78.47 -52.23 8.84
C ASP A 599 79.97 -52.53 8.64
N GLY A 600 80.81 -51.50 8.63
CA GLY A 600 82.28 -51.65 8.58
C GLY A 600 82.83 -52.41 9.78
N ARG A 601 82.40 -52.05 11.01
CA ARG A 601 82.78 -52.74 12.25
C ARG A 601 82.32 -54.21 12.28
N LEU A 602 81.11 -54.48 11.77
CA LEU A 602 80.58 -55.84 11.69
C LEU A 602 81.41 -56.70 10.73
N LYS A 603 81.83 -56.13 9.60
CA LYS A 603 82.70 -56.78 8.64
C LYS A 603 84.06 -57.12 9.24
N ASP A 604 84.69 -56.17 9.95
CA ASP A 604 85.97 -56.40 10.65
C ASP A 604 85.88 -57.52 11.69
N LEU A 605 84.80 -57.56 12.47
CA LEU A 605 84.58 -58.63 13.47
C LEU A 605 84.44 -60.00 12.80
N LYS A 606 83.74 -60.05 11.67
CA LYS A 606 83.55 -61.29 10.90
C LYS A 606 84.85 -61.78 10.28
N GLU A 607 85.65 -60.89 9.68
CA GLU A 607 86.96 -61.26 9.11
C GLU A 607 87.92 -61.78 10.19
N ARG A 608 87.90 -61.21 11.41
CA ARG A 608 88.71 -61.73 12.52
C ARG A 608 88.29 -63.13 12.94
N GLN A 609 86.98 -63.37 13.06
CA GLN A 609 86.43 -64.68 13.39
C GLN A 609 86.81 -65.73 12.33
N GLU A 610 86.60 -65.43 11.05
CA GLU A 610 86.93 -66.34 9.94
C GLU A 610 88.43 -66.70 9.91
N ASN A 611 89.31 -65.73 10.18
CA ASN A 611 90.75 -65.97 10.27
C ASN A 611 91.14 -66.83 11.47
N GLU A 612 90.52 -66.63 12.64
CA GLU A 612 90.78 -67.44 13.83
C GLU A 612 90.34 -68.91 13.63
N ILE A 613 89.14 -69.12 13.07
CA ILE A 613 88.64 -70.46 12.74
C ILE A 613 89.56 -71.14 11.73
N LYS A 614 90.01 -70.42 10.69
CA LYS A 614 90.90 -70.97 9.68
C LYS A 614 92.23 -71.45 10.27
N LEU A 615 92.84 -70.67 11.18
CA LEU A 615 94.09 -71.08 11.86
C LEU A 615 93.89 -72.33 12.72
N LEU A 616 92.77 -72.43 13.44
CA LEU A 616 92.42 -73.60 14.25
C LEU A 616 92.17 -74.85 13.38
N GLU A 617 91.54 -74.69 12.21
CA GLU A 617 91.33 -75.77 11.26
C GLU A 617 92.63 -76.25 10.60
N GLU A 618 93.53 -75.35 10.23
CA GLU A 618 94.85 -75.69 9.69
C GLU A 618 95.71 -76.45 10.73
N GLU A 619 95.68 -76.02 12.00
CA GLU A 619 96.36 -76.71 13.10
C GLU A 619 95.76 -78.11 13.34
N ARG A 620 94.43 -78.24 13.24
CA ARG A 620 93.72 -79.53 13.35
C ARG A 620 94.19 -80.51 12.26
N GLU A 621 94.20 -80.10 11.00
CA GLU A 621 94.57 -80.96 9.87
C GLU A 621 96.03 -81.42 9.95
N LYS A 622 96.95 -80.54 10.37
CA LYS A 622 98.36 -80.90 10.52
C LYS A 622 98.58 -81.99 11.57
N ILE A 623 97.97 -81.85 12.74
CA ILE A 623 98.13 -82.81 13.84
C ILE A 623 97.39 -84.12 13.55
N LEU A 624 96.25 -84.08 12.84
CA LEU A 624 95.56 -85.29 12.39
C LEU A 624 96.43 -86.12 11.44
N LYS A 625 97.17 -85.47 10.51
CA LYS A 625 98.15 -86.15 9.65
C LYS A 625 99.29 -86.80 10.44
N ASP A 626 99.81 -86.13 11.46
CA ASP A 626 100.86 -86.71 12.32
C ASP A 626 100.37 -87.98 13.06
N PHE A 627 99.09 -88.03 13.47
CA PHE A 627 98.48 -89.24 14.03
C PHE A 627 98.32 -90.35 12.99
N GLU A 628 97.94 -90.03 11.75
CA GLU A 628 97.85 -91.00 10.64
C GLU A 628 99.22 -91.59 10.27
N GLU A 629 100.27 -90.78 10.22
CA GLU A 629 101.63 -91.25 9.96
C GLU A 629 102.16 -92.18 11.07
N LYS A 630 101.83 -91.90 12.34
CA LYS A 630 102.15 -92.78 13.46
C LYS A 630 101.39 -94.11 13.39
N GLU A 631 100.12 -94.08 12.99
CA GLU A 631 99.31 -95.29 12.78
C GLU A 631 99.90 -96.18 11.67
N ASN A 632 100.39 -95.57 10.58
CA ASN A 632 101.01 -96.28 9.47
C ASN A 632 102.35 -96.93 9.85
N LYS A 633 103.24 -96.23 10.56
CA LYS A 633 104.51 -96.81 11.05
C LYS A 633 104.29 -97.99 12.00
N MET A 634 103.27 -97.92 12.86
CA MET A 634 102.95 -99.00 13.79
C MET A 634 102.42 -100.25 13.06
N ASN A 635 101.77 -100.07 11.91
CA ASN A 635 101.36 -101.16 11.02
C ASN A 635 102.53 -101.77 10.24
N GLU A 636 103.52 -100.97 9.83
CA GLU A 636 104.74 -101.47 9.16
C GLU A 636 105.62 -102.31 10.11
N GLU A 637 105.76 -101.91 11.38
CA GLU A 637 106.43 -102.71 12.42
C GLU A 637 105.71 -104.04 12.70
N LYS A 638 104.37 -104.04 12.61
CA LYS A 638 103.55 -105.26 12.72
C LYS A 638 103.95 -106.26 11.63
N GLU A 639 104.06 -105.83 10.37
CA GLU A 639 104.42 -106.70 9.24
C GLU A 639 105.89 -107.18 9.29
N GLY A 640 106.83 -106.35 9.79
CA GLY A 640 108.23 -106.73 9.97
C GLY A 640 108.49 -107.77 11.07
N SER A 641 107.65 -107.80 12.12
CA SER A 641 107.78 -108.76 13.22
C SER A 641 107.33 -110.19 12.86
N PHE A 642 106.58 -110.36 11.76
CA PHE A 642 106.13 -111.66 11.27
C PHE A 642 107.17 -112.40 10.40
N THR A 643 108.18 -111.70 9.84
CA THR A 643 109.21 -112.30 8.98
C THR A 643 110.42 -112.86 9.75
N GLU A 644 110.64 -112.49 11.01
CA GLU A 644 111.77 -112.97 11.84
C GLU A 644 111.53 -114.32 12.55
N LYS A 645 110.31 -114.89 12.50
CA LYS A 645 109.95 -116.15 13.20
C LYS A 645 109.70 -117.37 12.29
N GLY A 646 110.32 -117.41 11.11
CA GLY A 646 110.55 -118.66 10.38
C GLY A 646 109.29 -119.48 10.04
N VAL A 647 108.34 -118.86 9.34
CA VAL A 647 107.19 -119.56 8.76
C VAL A 647 107.37 -119.62 7.24
N ASP A 648 107.27 -120.83 6.68
CA ASP A 648 107.58 -121.19 5.29
C ASP A 648 106.67 -120.45 4.28
N ASN A 649 107.26 -119.56 3.49
CA ASN A 649 106.59 -118.45 2.78
C ASN A 649 106.13 -118.80 1.34
N ASN A 650 106.04 -120.09 0.98
CA ASN A 650 105.69 -120.50 -0.40
C ASN A 650 104.27 -121.09 -0.55
N GLN A 651 103.69 -121.74 0.47
CA GLN A 651 102.29 -122.18 0.42
C GLN A 651 101.28 -121.10 0.87
N ILE A 652 101.67 -120.21 1.79
CA ILE A 652 100.84 -119.04 2.18
C ILE A 652 100.72 -118.03 1.03
N LYS A 653 101.75 -117.88 0.18
CA LYS A 653 101.71 -116.97 -0.98
C LYS A 653 100.80 -117.43 -2.12
N GLU A 654 100.57 -118.73 -2.30
CA GLU A 654 99.61 -119.22 -3.30
C GLU A 654 98.16 -119.05 -2.84
N ILE A 655 97.88 -119.34 -1.56
CA ILE A 655 96.56 -119.09 -0.96
C ILE A 655 96.28 -117.58 -0.89
N ASP A 656 97.27 -116.75 -0.57
CA ASP A 656 97.15 -115.28 -0.59
C ASP A 656 96.98 -114.72 -2.01
N LYS A 657 97.61 -115.31 -3.04
CA LYS A 657 97.32 -114.95 -4.46
C LYS A 657 95.90 -115.31 -4.88
N LYS A 658 95.36 -116.44 -4.40
CA LYS A 658 93.99 -116.88 -4.70
C LYS A 658 92.95 -116.01 -3.98
N ILE A 659 93.21 -115.65 -2.72
CA ILE A 659 92.43 -114.67 -1.96
C ILE A 659 92.51 -113.28 -2.61
N LYS A 660 93.69 -112.83 -3.08
CA LYS A 660 93.84 -111.56 -3.79
C LYS A 660 93.05 -111.53 -5.10
N LYS A 661 93.08 -112.59 -5.91
CA LYS A 661 92.32 -112.65 -7.17
C LYS A 661 90.80 -112.62 -6.93
N LEU A 662 90.30 -113.41 -5.98
CA LEU A 662 88.89 -113.39 -5.58
C LEU A 662 88.46 -112.05 -4.96
N ASN A 663 89.33 -111.38 -4.20
CA ASN A 663 89.07 -110.03 -3.69
C ASN A 663 89.04 -108.97 -4.81
N THR A 664 89.86 -109.10 -5.86
CA THR A 664 89.84 -108.17 -7.01
C THR A 664 88.54 -108.32 -7.80
N ASP A 665 88.13 -109.57 -8.07
CA ASP A 665 86.89 -109.85 -8.80
C ASP A 665 85.63 -109.41 -8.01
N ILE A 666 85.65 -109.53 -6.67
CA ILE A 666 84.60 -108.96 -5.80
C ILE A 666 84.64 -107.42 -5.78
N LYS A 667 85.84 -106.80 -5.75
CA LYS A 667 85.99 -105.33 -5.78
C LYS A 667 85.45 -104.70 -7.07
N GLU A 668 85.66 -105.34 -8.22
CA GLU A 668 85.12 -104.86 -9.50
C GLU A 668 83.57 -104.93 -9.52
N ILE A 669 82.98 -105.92 -8.83
CA ILE A 669 81.51 -106.01 -8.68
C ILE A 669 80.98 -105.03 -7.62
N GLU A 670 81.73 -104.74 -6.54
CA GLU A 670 81.37 -103.74 -5.52
C GLU A 670 81.26 -102.31 -6.10
N GLN A 671 82.07 -101.97 -7.11
CA GLN A 671 81.98 -100.67 -7.80
C GLN A 671 80.62 -100.43 -8.44
N TYR A 672 79.95 -101.49 -8.91
CA TYR A 672 78.59 -101.41 -9.46
C TYR A 672 77.50 -101.56 -8.39
N SER A 673 77.82 -102.07 -7.20
CA SER A 673 76.84 -102.32 -6.13
C SER A 673 76.24 -101.03 -5.58
N GLN A 674 77.01 -99.95 -5.49
CA GLN A 674 76.52 -98.67 -5.00
C GLN A 674 75.53 -98.06 -6.00
N LEU A 675 75.89 -98.06 -7.29
CA LEU A 675 75.04 -97.56 -8.38
C LEU A 675 73.72 -98.35 -8.52
N VAL A 676 73.76 -99.68 -8.38
CA VAL A 676 72.54 -100.54 -8.47
C VAL A 676 71.65 -100.37 -7.24
N ASN A 677 72.22 -100.25 -6.03
CA ASN A 677 71.44 -99.97 -4.83
C ASN A 677 70.79 -98.59 -4.86
N ASP A 678 71.53 -97.57 -5.32
CA ASP A 678 71.01 -96.21 -5.48
C ASP A 678 69.88 -96.18 -6.54
N TYR A 679 70.02 -96.92 -7.64
CA TYR A 679 68.97 -97.05 -8.65
C TYR A 679 67.73 -97.80 -8.12
N LEU A 680 67.89 -98.91 -7.39
CA LEU A 680 66.77 -99.65 -6.81
C LEU A 680 66.03 -98.85 -5.73
N LYS A 681 66.77 -98.08 -4.94
CA LYS A 681 66.22 -97.13 -3.97
C LYS A 681 65.46 -96.00 -4.68
N ASP A 682 66.09 -95.35 -5.66
CA ASP A 682 65.48 -94.25 -6.41
C ASP A 682 64.29 -94.70 -7.27
N LYS A 683 64.30 -95.95 -7.76
CA LYS A 683 63.15 -96.55 -8.47
C LYS A 683 61.93 -96.67 -7.55
N ARG A 684 62.12 -97.19 -6.34
CA ARG A 684 61.05 -97.31 -5.34
C ARG A 684 60.59 -95.96 -4.80
N GLU A 685 61.51 -95.03 -4.58
CA GLU A 685 61.20 -93.75 -3.91
C GLU A 685 60.69 -92.68 -4.88
N PHE A 686 61.18 -92.64 -6.11
CA PHE A 686 60.90 -91.56 -7.07
C PHE A 686 60.22 -92.06 -8.36
N PHE A 687 60.74 -93.09 -9.03
CA PHE A 687 60.31 -93.44 -10.39
C PHE A 687 58.96 -94.17 -10.43
N ASP A 688 58.72 -95.12 -9.53
CA ASP A 688 57.45 -95.86 -9.47
C ASP A 688 56.27 -94.93 -9.06
N LYS A 689 56.57 -93.84 -8.33
CA LYS A 689 55.59 -92.84 -7.88
C LYS A 689 55.37 -91.69 -8.88
N LEU A 690 56.14 -91.64 -9.97
CA LEU A 690 56.10 -90.54 -10.94
C LEU A 690 54.72 -90.36 -11.60
N PRO A 691 54.01 -91.41 -12.04
CA PRO A 691 52.69 -91.26 -12.65
C PRO A 691 51.65 -90.69 -11.68
N GLU A 692 51.69 -91.13 -10.42
CA GLU A 692 50.78 -90.64 -9.37
C GLU A 692 51.05 -89.17 -9.04
N ASN A 693 52.32 -88.77 -8.94
CA ASN A 693 52.70 -87.38 -8.68
C ASN A 693 52.27 -86.43 -9.82
N ILE A 694 52.31 -86.87 -11.08
CA ILE A 694 51.82 -86.08 -12.23
C ILE A 694 50.30 -85.89 -12.14
N ARG A 695 49.56 -86.95 -11.82
CA ARG A 695 48.10 -86.87 -11.64
C ARG A 695 47.71 -85.93 -10.50
N GLN A 696 48.37 -86.03 -9.34
CA GLN A 696 48.12 -85.14 -8.20
C GLN A 696 48.37 -83.67 -8.56
N LYS A 697 49.43 -83.37 -9.31
CA LYS A 697 49.69 -82.02 -9.83
C LYS A 697 48.54 -81.52 -10.72
N GLU A 698 48.04 -82.34 -11.64
CA GLU A 698 46.92 -81.96 -12.51
C GLU A 698 45.62 -81.71 -11.72
N GLU A 699 45.35 -82.49 -10.67
CA GLU A 699 44.22 -82.25 -9.75
C GLU A 699 44.36 -80.92 -9.00
N PHE A 700 45.54 -80.58 -8.47
CA PHE A 700 45.79 -79.29 -7.82
C PHE A 700 45.71 -78.09 -8.79
N VAL A 701 46.20 -78.24 -10.03
CA VAL A 701 46.05 -77.20 -11.07
C VAL A 701 44.57 -76.94 -11.39
N LYS A 702 43.76 -78.00 -11.46
CA LYS A 702 42.31 -77.87 -11.65
C LYS A 702 41.65 -77.15 -10.47
N GLN A 703 41.96 -77.53 -9.23
CA GLN A 703 41.45 -76.85 -8.03
C GLN A 703 41.86 -75.36 -7.98
N SER A 704 43.08 -75.01 -8.41
CA SER A 704 43.52 -73.62 -8.49
C SER A 704 42.70 -72.79 -9.49
N ASN A 705 42.31 -73.38 -10.62
CA ASN A 705 41.47 -72.71 -11.62
C ASN A 705 40.03 -72.54 -11.12
N ASP A 706 39.47 -73.55 -10.44
CA ASP A 706 38.14 -73.50 -9.86
C ASP A 706 38.04 -72.44 -8.73
N LEU A 707 39.07 -72.28 -7.90
CA LEU A 707 39.12 -71.17 -6.93
C LEU A 707 39.23 -69.79 -7.60
N GLY A 708 39.86 -69.72 -8.79
CA GLY A 708 39.93 -68.51 -9.59
C GLY A 708 38.55 -68.08 -10.10
N THR A 709 37.76 -69.02 -10.62
CA THR A 709 36.39 -68.74 -11.10
C THR A 709 35.44 -68.40 -9.94
N GLU A 710 35.55 -69.07 -8.79
CA GLU A 710 34.77 -68.72 -7.59
C GLU A 710 35.03 -67.28 -7.11
N LEU A 711 36.29 -66.82 -7.15
CA LEU A 711 36.65 -65.46 -6.77
C LEU A 711 36.10 -64.42 -7.75
N GLU A 712 36.11 -64.70 -9.04
CA GLU A 712 35.49 -63.84 -10.06
C GLU A 712 33.97 -63.74 -9.88
N GLU A 713 33.29 -64.86 -9.60
CA GLU A 713 31.85 -64.86 -9.32
C GLU A 713 31.50 -64.12 -8.03
N ALA A 714 32.27 -64.31 -6.96
CA ALA A 714 32.11 -63.59 -5.70
C ALA A 714 32.30 -62.07 -5.89
N SER A 715 33.31 -61.67 -6.67
CA SER A 715 33.58 -60.28 -7.02
C SER A 715 32.44 -59.65 -7.82
N ARG A 716 31.87 -60.39 -8.78
CA ARG A 716 30.71 -59.94 -9.56
C ARG A 716 29.48 -59.74 -8.68
N LYS A 717 29.18 -60.69 -7.79
CA LYS A 717 28.04 -60.59 -6.84
C LYS A 717 28.21 -59.42 -5.87
N HIS A 718 29.41 -59.24 -5.31
CA HIS A 718 29.73 -58.09 -4.44
C HIS A 718 29.50 -56.76 -5.17
N ASN A 719 30.06 -56.60 -6.38
CA ASN A 719 29.94 -55.36 -7.15
C ASN A 719 28.48 -55.01 -7.49
N LEU A 720 27.67 -56.00 -7.88
CA LEU A 720 26.24 -55.78 -8.15
C LEU A 720 25.51 -55.32 -6.87
N LYS A 721 25.73 -56.00 -5.75
CA LYS A 721 25.05 -55.66 -4.50
C LYS A 721 25.51 -54.31 -3.93
N GLN A 722 26.79 -54.00 -4.07
CA GLN A 722 27.36 -52.69 -3.73
C GLN A 722 26.71 -51.58 -4.56
N MET A 723 26.47 -51.81 -5.86
CA MET A 723 25.83 -50.82 -6.73
C MET A 723 24.37 -50.56 -6.33
N GLU A 724 23.61 -51.60 -5.99
CA GLU A 724 22.23 -51.49 -5.49
C GLU A 724 22.17 -50.66 -4.20
N LEU A 725 22.96 -51.04 -3.19
CA LEU A 725 22.99 -50.37 -1.90
C LEU A 725 23.46 -48.91 -2.01
N ARG A 726 24.46 -48.62 -2.87
CA ARG A 726 24.89 -47.25 -3.16
C ARG A 726 23.78 -46.43 -3.81
N LYS A 727 22.98 -47.02 -4.69
CA LYS A 727 21.84 -46.34 -5.33
C LYS A 727 20.75 -46.02 -4.33
N GLU A 728 20.39 -46.97 -3.46
CA GLU A 728 19.40 -46.76 -2.39
C GLU A 728 19.86 -45.69 -1.40
N LYS A 729 21.12 -45.76 -0.93
CA LYS A 729 21.72 -44.74 -0.07
C LYS A 729 21.70 -43.36 -0.74
N LYS A 730 22.09 -43.27 -2.01
CA LYS A 730 22.09 -42.01 -2.75
C LYS A 730 20.70 -41.36 -2.81
N LEU A 731 19.64 -42.15 -3.04
CA LEU A 731 18.26 -41.63 -3.05
C LEU A 731 17.84 -41.09 -1.68
N LEU A 732 18.21 -41.78 -0.60
CA LEU A 732 17.95 -41.32 0.78
C LEU A 732 18.74 -40.04 1.11
N ASP A 733 20.01 -39.97 0.72
CA ASP A 733 20.87 -38.80 0.95
C ASP A 733 20.40 -37.58 0.15
N GLU A 734 19.92 -37.77 -1.09
CA GLU A 734 19.33 -36.72 -1.91
C GLU A 734 18.03 -36.17 -1.28
N GLU A 735 17.16 -37.01 -0.73
CA GLU A 735 15.96 -36.57 -0.01
C GLU A 735 16.30 -35.87 1.31
N LEU A 736 17.26 -36.39 2.09
CA LEU A 736 17.76 -35.76 3.31
C LEU A 736 18.38 -34.39 3.04
N THR A 737 19.12 -34.24 1.94
CA THR A 737 19.71 -32.96 1.54
C THR A 737 18.61 -31.93 1.26
N LYS A 738 17.52 -32.33 0.58
CA LYS A 738 16.36 -31.45 0.31
C LYS A 738 15.60 -31.06 1.58
N PHE A 739 15.43 -31.99 2.53
CA PHE A 739 14.83 -31.65 3.82
C PHE A 739 15.71 -30.69 4.62
N ASN A 740 17.01 -30.98 4.71
CA ASN A 740 17.96 -30.13 5.41
C ASN A 740 18.08 -28.73 4.80
N SER A 741 18.12 -28.62 3.47
CA SER A 741 18.18 -27.32 2.79
C SER A 741 16.91 -26.52 3.05
N GLY A 742 15.74 -27.17 2.93
CA GLY A 742 14.43 -26.56 3.19
C GLY A 742 14.24 -26.09 4.63
N ILE A 743 14.58 -26.94 5.62
CA ILE A 743 14.49 -26.59 7.05
C ILE A 743 15.48 -25.46 7.38
N ASN A 744 16.70 -25.51 6.87
CA ASN A 744 17.68 -24.44 7.07
C ASN A 744 17.22 -23.12 6.43
N HIS A 745 16.64 -23.17 5.24
CA HIS A 745 16.10 -21.98 4.58
C HIS A 745 14.96 -21.37 5.40
N PHE A 746 14.03 -22.21 5.88
CA PHE A 746 12.96 -21.76 6.76
C PHE A 746 13.53 -21.12 8.04
N ALA A 747 14.46 -21.78 8.73
CA ALA A 747 15.03 -21.31 9.98
C ALA A 747 15.83 -20.01 9.84
N LYS A 748 16.62 -19.85 8.78
CA LYS A 748 17.51 -18.69 8.59
C LYS A 748 16.85 -17.49 7.90
N HIS A 749 15.89 -17.74 7.00
CA HIS A 749 15.37 -16.70 6.09
C HIS A 749 13.87 -16.44 6.23
N PHE A 750 13.09 -17.36 6.80
CA PHE A 750 11.63 -17.22 6.92
C PHE A 750 11.14 -17.03 8.36
N ARG A 751 11.72 -17.73 9.33
CA ARG A 751 11.26 -17.76 10.73
C ARG A 751 11.21 -16.39 11.41
N ASP A 752 12.16 -15.52 11.12
CA ASP A 752 12.22 -14.17 11.72
C ASP A 752 11.44 -13.12 10.93
N THR A 753 10.71 -13.52 9.88
CA THR A 753 9.95 -12.58 9.05
C THR A 753 8.60 -12.21 9.69
N PRO A 754 8.08 -10.99 9.45
CA PRO A 754 6.74 -10.60 9.90
C PRO A 754 5.63 -11.53 9.38
N VAL A 755 5.84 -12.13 8.19
CA VAL A 755 4.89 -13.06 7.55
C VAL A 755 4.75 -14.34 8.35
N PHE A 756 5.84 -14.86 8.92
CA PHE A 756 5.78 -16.02 9.81
C PHE A 756 4.96 -15.73 11.05
N ASN A 757 5.21 -14.60 11.73
CA ASN A 757 4.45 -14.21 12.93
C ASN A 757 2.94 -14.09 12.67
N LYS A 758 2.54 -13.62 11.49
CA LYS A 758 1.14 -13.52 11.08
C LYS A 758 0.44 -14.88 10.93
N TYR A 759 1.17 -15.90 10.49
CA TYR A 759 0.62 -17.23 10.18
C TYR A 759 1.15 -18.35 11.10
N ILE A 760 1.79 -18.00 12.22
CA ILE A 760 2.42 -18.94 13.13
C ILE A 760 1.44 -20.01 13.62
N GLU A 761 0.23 -19.63 14.02
CA GLU A 761 -0.79 -20.58 14.49
C GLU A 761 -1.19 -21.60 13.43
N VAL A 762 -1.23 -21.18 12.14
CA VAL A 762 -1.59 -22.05 11.03
C VAL A 762 -0.44 -23.02 10.73
N ILE A 763 0.80 -22.52 10.70
CA ILE A 763 2.00 -23.31 10.41
C ILE A 763 2.25 -24.32 11.54
N GLU A 764 2.11 -23.91 12.80
CA GLU A 764 2.37 -24.76 13.97
C GLU A 764 1.24 -25.75 14.27
N ARG A 765 0.00 -25.51 13.83
CA ARG A 765 -1.12 -26.46 14.00
C ARG A 765 -1.29 -27.44 12.84
N ALA A 766 -0.58 -27.23 11.73
CA ALA A 766 -0.60 -28.08 10.54
C ALA A 766 -0.29 -29.56 10.85
N GLU A 767 -0.75 -30.51 10.03
CA GLU A 767 -0.49 -31.94 10.20
C GLU A 767 0.71 -32.39 9.36
N PRO A 768 1.52 -33.37 9.80
CA PRO A 768 2.64 -33.87 8.99
C PRO A 768 2.14 -34.54 7.70
N ARG A 769 2.18 -33.83 6.57
CA ARG A 769 1.76 -34.30 5.25
C ARG A 769 2.72 -33.83 4.16
N LYS A 770 3.11 -34.74 3.25
CA LYS A 770 3.94 -34.41 2.10
C LYS A 770 3.14 -33.56 1.11
N THR A 771 3.73 -32.46 0.65
CA THR A 771 3.15 -31.60 -0.39
C THR A 771 3.94 -31.70 -1.69
N ASN A 772 3.37 -31.21 -2.79
CA ASN A 772 4.01 -31.23 -4.11
C ASN A 772 5.08 -30.14 -4.31
N TYR A 773 5.24 -29.24 -3.34
CA TYR A 773 6.17 -28.10 -3.41
C TYR A 773 7.29 -28.28 -2.38
N SER A 774 8.48 -27.75 -2.66
CA SER A 774 9.55 -27.75 -1.64
C SER A 774 9.27 -26.72 -0.54
N ILE A 775 9.89 -26.89 0.63
CA ILE A 775 9.79 -25.93 1.74
C ILE A 775 10.33 -24.56 1.30
N GLU A 776 11.41 -24.53 0.51
CA GLU A 776 12.02 -23.30 -0.02
C GLU A 776 11.07 -22.57 -0.99
N ASP A 777 10.40 -23.31 -1.88
CA ASP A 777 9.42 -22.77 -2.80
C ASP A 777 8.23 -22.18 -2.05
N LEU A 778 7.73 -22.88 -1.03
CA LEU A 778 6.59 -22.43 -0.22
C LEU A 778 6.94 -21.17 0.58
N CYS A 779 8.13 -21.09 1.18
CA CYS A 779 8.61 -19.87 1.84
C CYS A 779 8.67 -18.70 0.86
N THR A 780 9.27 -18.92 -0.31
CA THR A 780 9.43 -17.88 -1.34
C THR A 780 8.10 -17.43 -1.93
N GLN A 781 7.18 -18.37 -2.19
CA GLN A 781 5.84 -18.06 -2.69
C GLN A 781 5.02 -17.28 -1.65
N LEU A 782 5.13 -17.64 -0.37
CA LEU A 782 4.42 -16.95 0.70
C LEU A 782 4.94 -15.52 0.87
N LEU A 783 6.25 -15.29 0.79
CA LEU A 783 6.84 -13.93 0.80
C LEU A 783 6.45 -13.11 -0.44
N LYS A 784 6.47 -13.71 -1.64
CA LYS A 784 6.01 -13.04 -2.87
C LYS A 784 4.54 -12.66 -2.80
N ASN A 785 3.71 -13.59 -2.31
CA ASN A 785 2.29 -13.37 -2.13
C ASN A 785 2.02 -12.30 -1.06
N ASP A 786 2.83 -12.23 0.00
CA ASP A 786 2.76 -11.16 1.00
C ASP A 786 3.15 -9.79 0.44
N SER A 787 4.19 -9.70 -0.38
CA SER A 787 4.50 -8.44 -1.10
C SER A 787 3.36 -8.02 -2.02
N TYR A 788 2.78 -8.96 -2.76
CA TYR A 788 1.64 -8.70 -3.65
C TYR A 788 0.40 -8.27 -2.86
N PHE A 789 0.16 -8.88 -1.71
CA PHE A 789 -0.88 -8.47 -0.78
C PHE A 789 -0.71 -7.01 -0.35
N HIS A 790 0.49 -6.58 0.04
CA HIS A 790 0.71 -5.20 0.47
C HIS A 790 0.47 -4.17 -0.65
N GLU A 791 0.83 -4.49 -1.88
CA GLU A 791 0.57 -3.63 -3.04
C GLU A 791 -0.93 -3.49 -3.34
N GLU A 792 -1.64 -4.62 -3.41
CA GLU A 792 -3.07 -4.66 -3.67
C GLU A 792 -3.87 -4.04 -2.52
N TYR A 793 -3.45 -4.29 -1.28
CA TYR A 793 -4.05 -3.73 -0.08
C TYR A 793 -3.83 -2.22 0.02
N GLY A 794 -2.64 -1.71 -0.31
CA GLY A 794 -2.38 -0.27 -0.38
C GLY A 794 -3.25 0.43 -1.43
N THR A 795 -3.46 -0.23 -2.58
CA THR A 795 -4.38 0.27 -3.62
C THR A 795 -5.84 0.28 -3.12
N PHE A 796 -6.28 -0.79 -2.45
CA PHE A 796 -7.59 -0.87 -1.80
C PHE A 796 -7.78 0.24 -0.75
N GLN A 797 -6.81 0.46 0.13
CA GLN A 797 -6.84 1.53 1.14
C GLN A 797 -6.97 2.90 0.49
N ARG A 798 -6.24 3.15 -0.61
CA ARG A 798 -6.35 4.41 -1.35
C ARG A 798 -7.75 4.63 -1.89
N PHE A 799 -8.36 3.61 -2.52
CA PHE A 799 -9.73 3.75 -3.04
C PHE A 799 -10.76 3.95 -1.93
N VAL A 800 -10.64 3.23 -0.81
CA VAL A 800 -11.52 3.41 0.35
C VAL A 800 -11.37 4.82 0.95
N THR A 801 -10.13 5.30 1.08
CA THR A 801 -9.85 6.65 1.61
C THR A 801 -10.36 7.74 0.68
N GLU A 802 -10.16 7.58 -0.64
CA GLU A 802 -10.68 8.50 -1.65
C GLU A 802 -12.21 8.51 -1.66
N PHE A 803 -12.85 7.36 -1.54
CA PHE A 803 -14.31 7.26 -1.42
C PHE A 803 -14.82 7.95 -0.15
N ALA A 804 -14.26 7.62 1.02
CA ALA A 804 -14.67 8.21 2.29
C ALA A 804 -14.43 9.73 2.32
N GLY A 805 -13.33 10.20 1.71
CA GLY A 805 -12.99 11.62 1.62
C GLY A 805 -13.94 12.47 0.77
N LYS A 806 -14.79 11.85 -0.06
CA LYS A 806 -15.86 12.55 -0.80
C LYS A 806 -17.05 12.93 0.10
N PHE A 807 -17.16 12.33 1.29
CA PHE A 807 -18.25 12.57 2.24
C PHE A 807 -17.77 13.40 3.43
N ARG A 808 -18.70 14.11 4.09
CA ARG A 808 -18.44 14.76 5.38
C ARG A 808 -18.24 13.70 6.48
N LEU A 809 -17.51 14.04 7.54
CA LEU A 809 -17.30 13.14 8.68
C LEU A 809 -18.61 12.73 9.38
N ASP A 810 -19.62 13.59 9.35
CA ASP A 810 -20.95 13.40 9.91
C ASP A 810 -22.02 13.12 8.82
N ASN A 811 -21.62 12.43 7.76
CA ASN A 811 -22.53 12.12 6.64
C ASN A 811 -23.69 11.19 7.04
N HIS A 812 -24.80 11.31 6.31
CA HIS A 812 -26.03 10.55 6.55
C HIS A 812 -25.84 9.02 6.51
N PHE A 813 -24.89 8.53 5.73
CA PHE A 813 -24.63 7.09 5.55
C PHE A 813 -23.61 6.52 6.54
N ASN A 814 -22.98 7.37 7.36
CA ASN A 814 -21.91 7.00 8.28
C ASN A 814 -20.70 6.36 7.58
N PHE A 815 -20.38 6.81 6.35
CA PHE A 815 -19.14 6.42 5.67
C PHE A 815 -17.94 7.13 6.29
N ILE A 816 -17.31 6.52 7.31
CA ILE A 816 -16.22 7.11 8.07
C ILE A 816 -15.00 6.19 8.08
N ILE A 817 -13.85 6.74 7.68
CA ILE A 817 -12.52 6.15 7.84
C ILE A 817 -11.62 7.24 8.42
N ARG A 818 -10.95 6.94 9.53
CA ARG A 818 -9.98 7.86 10.16
C ARG A 818 -8.60 7.67 9.54
N HIS A 819 -7.73 8.68 9.68
CA HIS A 819 -6.36 8.61 9.17
C HIS A 819 -5.49 7.53 9.86
N ASP A 820 -5.84 7.14 11.08
CA ASP A 820 -5.21 6.09 11.89
C ASP A 820 -5.94 4.74 11.82
N ALA A 821 -6.83 4.55 10.83
CA ALA A 821 -7.64 3.35 10.72
C ALA A 821 -6.78 2.07 10.56
N SER A 822 -7.12 1.07 11.37
CA SER A 822 -6.53 -0.27 11.35
C SER A 822 -6.96 -1.07 10.12
N GLN A 823 -6.22 -2.14 9.81
CA GLN A 823 -6.55 -3.05 8.72
C GLN A 823 -7.99 -3.60 8.83
N SER A 824 -8.41 -3.96 10.04
CA SER A 824 -9.76 -4.45 10.31
C SER A 824 -10.86 -3.42 10.05
N GLU A 825 -10.58 -2.13 10.23
CA GLU A 825 -11.57 -1.08 10.01
C GLU A 825 -11.81 -0.83 8.52
N PHE A 826 -10.76 -0.86 7.69
CA PHE A 826 -10.89 -0.82 6.23
C PHE A 826 -11.70 -2.01 5.69
N GLU A 827 -11.46 -3.22 6.20
CA GLU A 827 -12.20 -4.41 5.78
C GLU A 827 -13.66 -4.38 6.25
N ARG A 828 -13.91 -3.89 7.47
CA ARG A 828 -15.27 -3.66 7.98
C ARG A 828 -16.01 -2.60 7.17
N PHE A 829 -15.32 -1.55 6.75
CA PHE A 829 -15.88 -0.51 5.90
C PHE A 829 -16.29 -1.07 4.54
N ALA A 830 -15.41 -1.83 3.88
CA ALA A 830 -15.75 -2.46 2.61
C ALA A 830 -16.94 -3.41 2.77
N GLN A 831 -16.98 -4.23 3.82
CA GLN A 831 -18.13 -5.08 4.10
C GLN A 831 -19.42 -4.29 4.38
N MET A 832 -19.33 -3.17 5.10
CA MET A 832 -20.46 -2.27 5.34
C MET A 832 -20.96 -1.66 4.03
N LEU A 833 -20.06 -1.26 3.13
CA LEU A 833 -20.38 -0.72 1.81
C LEU A 833 -21.05 -1.78 0.92
N THR A 834 -20.52 -3.01 0.87
CA THR A 834 -21.15 -4.13 0.14
C THR A 834 -22.55 -4.43 0.71
N ASN A 835 -22.70 -4.47 2.04
CA ASN A 835 -24.01 -4.66 2.67
C ASN A 835 -24.97 -3.51 2.36
N PHE A 836 -24.49 -2.26 2.34
CA PHE A 836 -25.27 -1.08 2.00
C PHE A 836 -25.84 -1.16 0.57
N LEU A 837 -25.05 -1.68 -0.39
CA LEU A 837 -25.47 -1.92 -1.77
C LEU A 837 -26.46 -3.08 -1.87
N HIS A 838 -26.16 -4.21 -1.23
CA HIS A 838 -27.02 -5.39 -1.23
C HIS A 838 -28.40 -5.12 -0.61
N GLU A 839 -28.43 -4.38 0.49
CA GLU A 839 -29.67 -3.98 1.18
C GLU A 839 -30.38 -2.80 0.49
N LYS A 840 -29.85 -2.29 -0.63
CA LYS A 840 -30.41 -1.16 -1.39
C LYS A 840 -30.74 0.06 -0.51
N LYS A 841 -29.90 0.36 0.48
CA LYS A 841 -30.14 1.45 1.42
C LYS A 841 -30.20 2.83 0.77
N ILE A 842 -29.54 2.99 -0.38
CA ILE A 842 -29.59 4.22 -1.17
C ILE A 842 -31.01 4.50 -1.68
N ASP A 843 -31.76 3.49 -2.12
CA ASP A 843 -33.12 3.66 -2.64
C ASP A 843 -34.08 4.13 -1.55
N LEU A 844 -33.91 3.60 -0.33
CA LEU A 844 -34.67 4.02 0.84
C LEU A 844 -34.34 5.47 1.23
N SER A 845 -33.06 5.85 1.24
CA SER A 845 -32.63 7.22 1.52
C SER A 845 -33.09 8.24 0.47
N ILE A 846 -33.13 7.82 -0.82
CA ILE A 846 -33.71 8.60 -1.91
C ILE A 846 -35.21 8.85 -1.65
N ALA A 847 -35.98 7.79 -1.32
CA ALA A 847 -37.42 7.91 -1.07
C ALA A 847 -37.73 8.78 0.16
N GLU A 848 -36.96 8.64 1.24
CA GLU A 848 -37.08 9.48 2.43
C GLU A 848 -36.81 10.96 2.11
N THR A 849 -35.75 11.24 1.34
CA THR A 849 -35.37 12.61 0.97
C THR A 849 -36.36 13.24 0.00
N ALA A 850 -36.91 12.45 -0.92
CA ALA A 850 -38.02 12.85 -1.81
C ALA A 850 -39.29 13.19 -1.02
N THR A 851 -39.61 12.43 0.02
CA THR A 851 -40.74 12.75 0.91
C THR A 851 -40.47 14.00 1.73
N GLN A 852 -39.24 14.15 2.22
CA GLN A 852 -38.82 15.29 3.04
C GLN A 852 -38.89 16.63 2.28
N ILE A 853 -38.50 16.68 1.00
CA ILE A 853 -38.60 17.92 0.20
C ILE A 853 -40.06 18.37 0.03
N SER A 854 -40.98 17.44 -0.21
CA SER A 854 -42.42 17.74 -0.33
C SER A 854 -42.97 18.24 1.00
N LEU A 855 -42.69 17.55 2.11
CA LEU A 855 -43.15 17.96 3.44
C LEU A 855 -42.63 19.34 3.87
N VAL A 856 -41.35 19.64 3.60
CA VAL A 856 -40.75 20.95 3.94
C VAL A 856 -41.37 22.06 3.08
N THR A 857 -41.53 21.82 1.78
CA THR A 857 -42.15 22.78 0.85
C THR A 857 -43.60 23.04 1.24
N ASP A 858 -44.37 22.00 1.57
CA ASP A 858 -45.75 22.11 2.02
C ASP A 858 -45.89 22.86 3.33
N SER A 859 -45.03 22.58 4.30
CA SER A 859 -44.96 23.28 5.59
C SER A 859 -44.68 24.77 5.40
N ILE A 860 -43.69 25.12 4.57
CA ILE A 860 -43.35 26.52 4.27
C ILE A 860 -44.53 27.21 3.57
N ALA A 861 -45.06 26.62 2.50
CA ALA A 861 -46.14 27.20 1.72
C ALA A 861 -47.40 27.43 2.57
N THR A 862 -47.75 26.49 3.45
CA THR A 862 -48.91 26.63 4.35
C THR A 862 -48.73 27.81 5.29
N LYS A 863 -47.56 27.92 5.94
CA LYS A 863 -47.25 29.04 6.85
C LYS A 863 -47.22 30.40 6.13
N VAL A 864 -46.71 30.46 4.91
CA VAL A 864 -46.68 31.68 4.08
C VAL A 864 -48.09 32.10 3.67
N LYS A 865 -48.95 31.14 3.33
CA LYS A 865 -50.35 31.38 2.94
C LYS A 865 -51.18 31.88 4.12
N GLU A 866 -51.01 31.30 5.30
CA GLU A 866 -51.63 31.78 6.54
C GLU A 866 -51.27 33.24 6.84
N LEU A 867 -49.98 33.60 6.70
CA LEU A 867 -49.50 34.95 6.95
C LEU A 867 -49.96 35.94 5.86
N SER A 868 -49.87 35.54 4.59
CA SER A 868 -50.28 36.35 3.43
C SER A 868 -51.78 36.58 3.36
N GLY A 869 -52.59 35.69 3.94
CA GLY A 869 -54.05 35.87 4.07
C GLY A 869 -54.45 37.13 4.84
N GLN A 870 -53.55 37.73 5.62
CA GLN A 870 -53.80 39.01 6.31
C GLN A 870 -53.52 40.25 5.43
N LYS A 871 -52.90 40.10 4.25
CA LYS A 871 -52.51 41.21 3.36
C LYS A 871 -53.69 42.09 2.94
N SER A 872 -54.84 41.49 2.60
CA SER A 872 -56.04 42.25 2.22
C SER A 872 -56.56 43.13 3.37
N LYS A 873 -56.36 42.73 4.63
CA LYS A 873 -56.72 43.56 5.79
C LYS A 873 -55.74 44.72 5.98
N ILE A 874 -54.45 44.50 5.71
CA ILE A 874 -53.42 45.56 5.70
C ILE A 874 -53.76 46.61 4.64
N GLU A 875 -54.08 46.18 3.42
CA GLU A 875 -54.52 47.05 2.32
C GLU A 875 -55.72 47.90 2.74
N HIS A 876 -56.72 47.29 3.37
CA HIS A 876 -57.90 47.99 3.87
C HIS A 876 -57.55 49.10 4.88
N ILE A 877 -56.71 48.81 5.88
CA ILE A 877 -56.29 49.82 6.88
C ILE A 877 -55.51 50.96 6.21
N ILE A 878 -54.64 50.66 5.25
CA ILE A 878 -53.87 51.69 4.54
C ILE A 878 -54.80 52.58 3.71
N THR A 879 -55.83 52.02 3.08
CA THR A 879 -56.84 52.82 2.39
C THR A 879 -57.55 53.77 3.35
N LEU A 880 -57.93 53.32 4.55
CA LEU A 880 -58.54 54.17 5.57
C LEU A 880 -57.61 55.30 6.03
N ILE A 881 -56.32 55.00 6.22
CA ILE A 881 -55.29 56.00 6.55
C ILE A 881 -55.15 57.03 5.41
N ALA A 882 -55.07 56.57 4.17
CA ALA A 882 -54.95 57.43 3.00
C ALA A 882 -56.18 58.34 2.81
N GLU A 883 -57.38 57.82 3.03
CA GLU A 883 -58.62 58.62 2.99
C GLU A 883 -58.65 59.66 4.10
N ASP A 884 -58.17 59.33 5.29
CA ASP A 884 -58.18 60.23 6.44
C ASP A 884 -57.10 61.32 6.32
N PHE A 885 -55.97 61.03 5.64
CA PHE A 885 -54.99 62.04 5.23
C PHE A 885 -55.52 63.01 4.16
N LYS A 886 -56.35 62.55 3.21
CA LYS A 886 -57.02 63.46 2.26
C LYS A 886 -57.98 64.42 2.96
N LYS A 887 -58.60 63.97 4.06
CA LYS A 887 -59.45 64.81 4.92
C LYS A 887 -58.65 65.66 5.92
N ALA A 888 -57.33 65.69 5.79
CA ALA A 888 -56.41 66.46 6.62
C ALA A 888 -55.83 67.67 5.88
N GLU A 889 -56.52 68.17 4.86
CA GLU A 889 -56.17 69.42 4.19
C GLU A 889 -56.43 70.59 5.15
N PHE A 890 -55.36 71.28 5.55
CA PHE A 890 -55.43 72.47 6.40
C PHE A 890 -55.85 73.67 5.56
N GLU A 891 -57.16 73.84 5.39
CA GLU A 891 -57.77 74.83 4.49
C GLU A 891 -57.39 76.30 4.83
N GLU A 892 -57.08 76.61 6.09
CA GLU A 892 -56.75 77.98 6.54
C GLU A 892 -55.26 78.35 6.37
N SER A 893 -54.29 77.47 6.69
CA SER A 893 -52.86 77.78 6.62
C SER A 893 -52.18 77.53 5.26
N LYS A 894 -52.73 76.66 4.38
CA LYS A 894 -52.10 76.20 3.11
C LYS A 894 -50.62 75.75 3.24
N LEU A 895 -50.14 75.46 4.45
CA LEU A 895 -48.73 75.15 4.69
C LEU A 895 -48.41 73.71 4.24
N ILE A 896 -49.23 72.75 4.64
CA ILE A 896 -49.17 71.35 4.19
C ILE A 896 -50.23 71.17 3.11
N GLU A 897 -49.82 70.96 1.86
CA GLU A 897 -50.74 70.73 0.75
C GLU A 897 -51.31 69.32 0.79
N TYR A 898 -50.49 68.31 1.07
CA TYR A 898 -50.95 66.93 1.21
C TYR A 898 -49.96 66.04 1.95
N ILE A 899 -50.50 64.96 2.52
CA ILE A 899 -49.77 63.80 3.01
C ILE A 899 -50.31 62.57 2.26
N LYS A 900 -49.45 61.87 1.52
CA LYS A 900 -49.81 60.65 0.79
C LYS A 900 -49.05 59.45 1.35
N ILE A 901 -49.73 58.31 1.40
CA ILE A 901 -49.17 57.01 1.78
C ILE A 901 -49.41 56.01 0.65
N LYS A 902 -48.42 55.16 0.40
CA LYS A 902 -48.51 54.08 -0.59
C LYS A 902 -47.97 52.77 -0.02
N LEU A 903 -48.67 51.68 -0.34
CA LEU A 903 -48.25 50.31 -0.09
C LEU A 903 -47.35 49.82 -1.24
N GLU A 904 -46.21 49.23 -0.91
CA GLU A 904 -45.33 48.54 -1.86
C GLU A 904 -45.05 47.11 -1.40
N GLU A 905 -44.56 46.27 -2.31
CA GLU A 905 -44.15 44.91 -1.98
C GLU A 905 -42.96 44.95 -1.01
N SER A 906 -42.89 43.97 -0.11
CA SER A 906 -41.77 43.80 0.82
C SER A 906 -40.43 43.77 0.09
N ASP A 907 -39.40 44.39 0.67
CA ASP A 907 -38.00 44.23 0.23
C ASP A 907 -37.22 43.16 1.00
N ASN A 908 -37.86 42.47 1.94
CA ASN A 908 -37.24 41.39 2.70
C ASN A 908 -36.92 40.19 1.78
N LYS A 909 -35.62 39.88 1.63
CA LYS A 909 -35.14 38.81 0.75
C LYS A 909 -35.64 37.43 1.19
N VAL A 910 -35.67 37.13 2.49
CA VAL A 910 -36.15 35.86 3.02
C VAL A 910 -37.63 35.69 2.73
N TYR A 911 -38.45 36.73 2.96
CA TYR A 911 -39.87 36.69 2.62
C TYR A 911 -40.12 36.54 1.11
N LYS A 912 -39.39 37.25 0.24
CA LYS A 912 -39.47 37.07 -1.22
C LYS A 912 -39.20 35.63 -1.63
N LEU A 913 -38.24 34.96 -0.99
CA LEU A 913 -37.93 33.54 -1.26
C LEU A 913 -39.00 32.60 -0.70
N LEU A 914 -39.52 32.85 0.50
CA LEU A 914 -40.64 32.10 1.08
C LEU A 914 -41.88 32.17 0.19
N LYS A 915 -42.21 33.35 -0.34
CA LYS A 915 -43.30 33.54 -1.29
C LYS A 915 -43.06 32.77 -2.59
N LYS A 916 -41.84 32.79 -3.14
CA LYS A 916 -41.48 31.97 -4.31
C LYS A 916 -41.63 30.46 -4.06
N VAL A 917 -41.39 29.98 -2.83
CA VAL A 917 -41.60 28.56 -2.47
C VAL A 917 -43.10 28.23 -2.48
N GLU A 918 -43.93 29.15 -2.00
CA GLU A 918 -45.38 29.01 -2.04
C GLU A 918 -45.92 29.03 -3.48
N GLU A 919 -45.51 29.99 -4.30
CA GLU A 919 -45.82 30.07 -5.74
C GLU A 919 -45.37 28.78 -6.47
N PHE A 920 -44.17 28.29 -6.16
CA PHE A 920 -43.65 27.04 -6.73
C PHE A 920 -44.53 25.82 -6.38
N LYS A 921 -45.02 25.75 -5.13
CA LYS A 921 -45.93 24.68 -4.69
C LYS A 921 -47.27 24.76 -5.40
N GLU A 922 -47.81 25.95 -5.64
CA GLU A 922 -49.07 26.13 -6.40
C GLU A 922 -48.89 25.77 -7.89
N GLU A 923 -47.76 26.12 -8.51
CA GLU A 923 -47.46 25.81 -9.91
C GLU A 923 -47.23 24.31 -10.16
N HIS A 924 -46.66 23.58 -9.20
CA HIS A 924 -46.11 22.24 -9.43
C HIS A 924 -46.60 21.16 -8.46
N GLY A 925 -47.61 21.45 -7.61
CA GLY A 925 -48.08 20.69 -6.45
C GLY A 925 -48.31 19.17 -6.56
N ALA A 926 -48.32 18.59 -7.77
CA ALA A 926 -48.50 17.17 -7.99
C ALA A 926 -47.26 16.42 -8.53
N PHE A 927 -46.17 17.11 -8.88
CA PHE A 927 -45.09 16.52 -9.70
C PHE A 927 -43.65 16.69 -9.15
N TYR A 928 -43.43 17.47 -8.09
CA TYR A 928 -42.09 17.64 -7.51
C TYR A 928 -41.87 16.68 -6.32
N GLY A 929 -40.76 15.95 -6.33
CA GLY A 929 -40.44 14.87 -5.38
C GLY A 929 -40.32 13.50 -6.03
N GLU A 930 -41.15 13.18 -7.03
CA GLU A 930 -40.99 11.95 -7.82
C GLU A 930 -39.74 12.05 -8.71
N GLY A 931 -38.84 11.07 -8.57
CA GLY A 931 -37.62 11.01 -9.40
C GLY A 931 -36.57 12.08 -9.09
N LEU A 932 -36.48 12.54 -7.83
CA LEU A 932 -35.50 13.55 -7.37
C LEU A 932 -34.06 13.27 -7.84
N PHE A 933 -33.67 11.99 -7.90
CA PHE A 933 -32.36 11.53 -8.33
C PHE A 933 -32.39 10.58 -9.54
N ASN A 934 -33.51 10.50 -10.27
CA ASN A 934 -33.69 9.48 -11.31
C ASN A 934 -32.75 9.73 -12.52
N PRO A 935 -31.93 8.74 -12.94
CA PRO A 935 -31.03 8.89 -14.08
C PRO A 935 -31.69 8.64 -15.44
N ASP A 936 -32.88 8.04 -15.47
CA ASP A 936 -33.54 7.61 -16.71
C ASP A 936 -33.91 8.81 -17.61
N PHE A 937 -33.12 8.98 -18.66
CA PHE A 937 -33.30 10.00 -19.70
C PHE A 937 -34.62 9.84 -20.49
N SER A 938 -35.29 8.69 -20.37
CA SER A 938 -36.39 8.29 -21.26
C SER A 938 -37.77 8.81 -20.87
N THR A 939 -38.00 9.29 -19.63
CA THR A 939 -39.36 9.62 -19.17
C THR A 939 -39.56 10.96 -18.44
N GLY A 940 -38.58 11.86 -18.29
CA GLY A 940 -38.91 13.11 -17.60
C GLY A 940 -37.90 14.26 -17.55
N GLY A 941 -37.52 14.83 -18.71
CA GLY A 941 -36.77 16.10 -18.73
C GLY A 941 -37.46 17.22 -17.93
N LYS A 942 -38.80 17.29 -17.98
CA LYS A 942 -39.59 18.29 -17.23
C LYS A 942 -39.58 18.05 -15.71
N SER A 943 -39.68 16.81 -15.23
CA SER A 943 -39.69 16.51 -13.78
C SER A 943 -38.32 16.80 -13.15
N ARG A 944 -37.22 16.47 -13.83
CA ARG A 944 -35.86 16.75 -13.36
C ARG A 944 -35.57 18.25 -13.25
N GLU A 945 -36.01 19.05 -14.23
CA GLU A 945 -35.87 20.51 -14.18
C GLU A 945 -36.66 21.12 -13.02
N VAL A 946 -37.89 20.65 -12.80
CA VAL A 946 -38.75 21.07 -11.68
C VAL A 946 -38.12 20.72 -10.34
N ASN A 947 -37.62 19.49 -10.17
CA ASN A 947 -36.93 19.05 -8.95
C ASN A 947 -35.64 19.85 -8.70
N THR A 948 -34.86 20.12 -9.75
CA THR A 948 -33.64 20.95 -9.64
C THR A 948 -33.98 22.39 -9.23
N ARG A 949 -35.08 22.94 -9.77
CA ARG A 949 -35.58 24.27 -9.40
C ARG A 949 -36.04 24.31 -7.95
N ALA A 950 -36.74 23.27 -7.47
CA ALA A 950 -37.15 23.13 -6.07
C ALA A 950 -35.93 23.16 -5.12
N VAL A 951 -34.93 22.31 -5.39
CA VAL A 951 -33.71 22.23 -4.55
C VAL A 951 -32.97 23.56 -4.52
N ARG A 952 -32.77 24.21 -5.69
CA ARG A 952 -32.12 25.53 -5.76
C ARG A 952 -32.87 26.61 -4.98
N LEU A 953 -34.20 26.57 -5.03
CA LEU A 953 -35.05 27.53 -4.33
C LEU A 953 -34.95 27.37 -2.81
N LEU A 954 -35.00 26.13 -2.32
CA LEU A 954 -34.84 25.80 -0.90
C LEU A 954 -33.42 26.11 -0.38
N ASP A 955 -32.39 25.87 -1.19
CA ASP A 955 -31.00 26.19 -0.86
C ASP A 955 -30.76 27.72 -0.82
N SER A 956 -31.36 28.45 -1.76
CA SER A 956 -31.35 29.93 -1.77
C SER A 956 -32.05 30.48 -0.53
N LEU A 957 -33.19 29.88 -0.13
CA LEU A 957 -33.90 30.24 1.09
C LEU A 957 -33.06 29.98 2.34
N ARG A 958 -32.42 28.80 2.46
CA ARG A 958 -31.53 28.49 3.58
C ARG A 958 -30.40 29.53 3.69
N THR A 959 -29.77 29.84 2.57
CA THR A 959 -28.65 30.79 2.52
C THR A 959 -29.11 32.19 2.92
N ALA A 960 -30.26 32.64 2.42
CA ALA A 960 -30.83 33.94 2.78
C ALA A 960 -31.21 34.02 4.28
N ILE A 961 -31.77 32.94 4.87
CA ILE A 961 -32.08 32.91 6.31
C ILE A 961 -30.79 33.07 7.12
N LYS A 962 -29.73 32.35 6.75
CA LYS A 962 -28.43 32.42 7.43
C LYS A 962 -27.75 33.79 7.28
N GLU A 963 -27.82 34.40 6.10
CA GLU A 963 -27.21 35.72 5.84
C GLU A 963 -27.94 36.87 6.53
N GLN A 964 -29.26 36.80 6.68
CA GLN A 964 -30.05 37.88 7.26
C GLN A 964 -30.14 37.82 8.79
N GLU A 965 -29.73 36.70 9.43
CA GLU A 965 -29.80 36.47 10.89
C GLU A 965 -31.17 36.84 11.50
N GLN A 966 -32.24 36.67 10.72
CA GLN A 966 -33.61 36.94 11.16
C GLN A 966 -34.16 35.71 11.88
N GLU A 967 -34.70 35.90 13.08
CA GLU A 967 -35.31 34.82 13.88
C GLU A 967 -36.71 34.46 13.37
N GLU A 968 -37.48 35.45 12.91
CA GLU A 968 -38.84 35.26 12.44
C GLU A 968 -39.26 36.28 11.38
N ILE A 969 -40.23 35.89 10.52
CA ILE A 969 -40.93 36.80 9.61
C ILE A 969 -42.28 37.17 10.24
N ARG A 970 -42.52 38.46 10.43
CA ARG A 970 -43.74 39.02 11.01
C ARG A 970 -44.60 39.68 9.94
N LEU A 971 -45.84 40.02 10.29
CA LEU A 971 -46.78 40.72 9.40
C LEU A 971 -46.24 42.03 8.80
N GLN A 972 -45.45 42.79 9.57
CA GLN A 972 -44.81 44.03 9.12
C GLN A 972 -43.76 43.82 8.02
N ASP A 973 -43.22 42.61 7.89
CA ASP A 973 -42.20 42.28 6.89
C ASP A 973 -42.81 41.92 5.53
N LEU A 974 -44.15 41.81 5.42
CA LEU A 974 -44.83 41.44 4.17
C LEU A 974 -44.96 42.61 3.19
N PHE A 975 -44.73 43.84 3.65
CA PHE A 975 -44.97 45.03 2.87
C PHE A 975 -44.05 46.19 3.23
N GLU A 976 -43.91 47.11 2.29
CA GLU A 976 -43.24 48.39 2.46
C GLU A 976 -44.24 49.54 2.46
N LEU A 977 -43.95 50.58 3.23
CA LEU A 977 -44.72 51.83 3.23
C LEU A 977 -43.81 52.98 2.80
N LYS A 978 -44.31 53.80 1.89
CA LYS A 978 -43.70 55.05 1.48
C LYS A 978 -44.64 56.22 1.68
N PHE A 979 -44.08 57.37 2.03
CA PHE A 979 -44.77 58.62 2.28
C PHE A 979 -44.32 59.66 1.28
N ASN A 980 -45.24 60.52 0.84
CA ASN A 980 -44.92 61.73 0.10
C ASN A 980 -45.66 62.91 0.70
N ILE A 981 -44.91 63.91 1.17
CA ILE A 981 -45.42 65.04 1.92
C ILE A 981 -44.98 66.31 1.19
N LYS A 982 -45.94 67.22 0.98
CA LYS A 982 -45.68 68.50 0.33
C LYS A 982 -46.02 69.65 1.27
N GLU A 983 -45.01 70.47 1.58
CA GLU A 983 -45.09 71.70 2.38
C GLU A 983 -44.70 72.90 1.50
N GLY A 984 -45.68 73.68 1.04
CA GLY A 984 -45.43 74.80 0.11
C GLY A 984 -44.58 74.40 -1.11
N MET A 985 -43.34 74.90 -1.19
CA MET A 985 -42.40 74.59 -2.28
C MET A 985 -41.54 73.33 -2.04
N ASN A 986 -41.60 72.74 -0.84
CA ASN A 986 -40.79 71.58 -0.45
C ASN A 986 -41.63 70.29 -0.58
N GLU A 987 -41.21 69.36 -1.44
CA GLU A 987 -41.81 68.04 -1.55
C GLU A 987 -40.77 66.96 -1.22
N THR A 988 -41.09 66.04 -0.31
CA THR A 988 -40.14 65.01 0.16
C THR A 988 -39.89 63.91 -0.88
N GLY A 989 -40.78 63.76 -1.86
CA GLY A 989 -40.87 62.57 -2.69
C GLY A 989 -41.26 61.33 -1.87
N TRP A 990 -41.33 60.17 -2.55
CA TRP A 990 -41.67 58.90 -1.89
C TRP A 990 -40.50 58.37 -1.04
N THR A 991 -40.64 58.44 0.27
CA THR A 991 -39.59 58.08 1.24
C THR A 991 -40.10 57.14 2.34
N HIS A 992 -39.20 56.39 2.98
CA HIS A 992 -39.51 55.48 4.10
C HIS A 992 -39.34 56.14 5.48
N LYS A 993 -38.81 57.36 5.53
CA LYS A 993 -38.55 58.10 6.77
C LYS A 993 -39.12 59.50 6.65
N ILE A 994 -39.70 59.97 7.74
CA ILE A 994 -40.34 61.27 7.85
C ILE A 994 -39.42 62.13 8.73
N ASP A 995 -38.28 62.53 8.16
CA ASP A 995 -37.22 63.27 8.84
C ASP A 995 -37.07 64.66 8.21
N SER A 996 -37.13 65.71 9.02
CA SER A 996 -36.81 67.10 8.64
C SER A 996 -37.67 67.69 7.52
N ILE A 997 -38.99 67.66 7.68
CA ILE A 997 -39.93 68.32 6.77
C ILE A 997 -39.97 69.81 7.12
N GLY A 998 -39.11 70.58 6.44
CA GLY A 998 -39.05 72.03 6.59
C GLY A 998 -38.60 72.49 7.97
N SER A 999 -39.50 73.18 8.70
CA SER A 999 -39.20 73.74 10.03
C SER A 999 -39.49 72.76 11.16
N THR A 1000 -38.86 72.94 12.33
CA THR A 1000 -39.14 72.11 13.53
C THR A 1000 -40.62 72.10 13.90
N GLY A 1001 -41.33 73.22 13.72
CA GLY A 1001 -42.77 73.31 13.99
C GLY A 1001 -43.62 72.52 12.98
N THR A 1002 -43.24 72.52 11.69
CA THR A 1002 -43.93 71.75 10.65
C THR A 1002 -43.70 70.25 10.83
N ASP A 1003 -42.49 69.83 11.17
CA ASP A 1003 -42.16 68.43 11.45
C ASP A 1003 -42.99 67.88 12.63
N ILE A 1004 -43.09 68.64 13.72
CA ILE A 1004 -43.95 68.29 14.86
C ILE A 1004 -45.43 68.21 14.45
N LEU A 1005 -45.89 69.15 13.61
CA LEU A 1005 -47.27 69.17 13.11
C LEU A 1005 -47.60 67.93 12.26
N VAL A 1006 -46.75 67.59 11.28
CA VAL A 1006 -46.90 66.40 10.43
C VAL A 1006 -46.90 65.13 11.27
N LYS A 1007 -45.99 65.01 12.23
CA LYS A 1007 -45.93 63.87 13.16
C LYS A 1007 -47.23 63.75 13.98
N ALA A 1008 -47.73 64.86 14.52
CA ALA A 1008 -49.00 64.88 15.26
C ALA A 1008 -50.20 64.49 14.38
N ILE A 1009 -50.26 64.95 13.13
CA ILE A 1009 -51.30 64.57 12.16
C ILE A 1009 -51.27 63.05 11.92
N ILE A 1010 -50.09 62.48 11.72
CA ILE A 1010 -49.92 61.04 11.51
C ILE A 1010 -50.40 60.26 12.73
N TYR A 1011 -49.98 60.64 13.94
CA TYR A 1011 -50.43 59.97 15.17
C TYR A 1011 -51.96 60.08 15.37
N ILE A 1012 -52.54 61.26 15.17
CA ILE A 1012 -54.00 61.48 15.27
C ILE A 1012 -54.74 60.63 14.24
N THR A 1013 -54.23 60.56 13.01
CA THR A 1013 -54.80 59.78 11.92
C THR A 1013 -54.77 58.28 12.23
N LEU A 1014 -53.63 57.78 12.68
CA LEU A 1014 -53.45 56.39 13.08
C LEU A 1014 -54.39 56.01 14.24
N LEU A 1015 -54.48 56.86 15.26
CA LEU A 1015 -55.42 56.67 16.37
C LEU A 1015 -56.87 56.68 15.88
N ASN A 1016 -57.25 57.62 15.01
CA ASN A 1016 -58.61 57.73 14.47
C ASN A 1016 -59.04 56.50 13.66
N VAL A 1017 -58.22 56.06 12.70
CA VAL A 1017 -58.48 54.86 11.90
C VAL A 1017 -58.65 53.66 12.81
N PHE A 1018 -57.80 53.57 13.83
CA PHE A 1018 -57.80 52.45 14.72
C PHE A 1018 -58.98 52.43 15.72
N ILE A 1019 -59.39 53.60 16.22
CA ILE A 1019 -60.64 53.76 17.00
C ILE A 1019 -61.83 53.32 16.15
N LYS A 1020 -61.91 53.77 14.89
CA LYS A 1020 -62.98 53.38 13.97
C LYS A 1020 -63.01 51.87 13.72
N GLU A 1021 -61.83 51.25 13.58
CA GLU A 1021 -61.72 49.79 13.40
C GLU A 1021 -61.99 48.98 14.67
N SER A 1022 -61.87 49.58 15.86
CA SER A 1022 -62.06 48.91 17.16
C SER A 1022 -63.40 49.24 17.83
N SER A 1023 -64.19 50.13 17.23
CA SER A 1023 -65.50 50.57 17.72
C SER A 1023 -66.62 50.10 16.81
N HIS A 1024 -67.82 49.94 17.36
CA HIS A 1024 -68.99 49.67 16.53
C HIS A 1024 -69.34 50.88 15.66
N ARG A 1025 -69.76 50.65 14.40
CA ARG A 1025 -70.19 51.71 13.46
C ARG A 1025 -71.28 52.65 14.00
N SER A 1026 -71.99 52.26 15.06
CA SER A 1026 -73.05 53.03 15.72
C SER A 1026 -72.58 53.87 16.92
N SER A 1027 -71.31 53.80 17.34
CA SER A 1027 -70.78 54.60 18.45
C SER A 1027 -70.13 55.89 17.95
N SER A 1028 -70.93 56.93 17.70
CA SER A 1028 -70.43 58.28 17.38
C SER A 1028 -69.87 59.04 18.59
N GLU A 1029 -70.08 58.52 19.81
CA GLU A 1029 -69.78 59.22 21.07
C GLU A 1029 -68.45 58.81 21.73
N PHE A 1030 -67.64 57.94 21.11
CA PHE A 1030 -66.35 57.54 21.67
C PHE A 1030 -65.33 58.68 21.55
N LYS A 1031 -64.87 59.21 22.70
CA LYS A 1031 -63.88 60.30 22.76
C LYS A 1031 -62.59 59.82 23.41
N ILE A 1032 -61.45 60.12 22.78
CA ILE A 1032 -60.14 59.90 23.39
C ILE A 1032 -59.64 61.20 23.98
N HIS A 1033 -59.20 61.16 25.22
CA HIS A 1033 -58.53 62.27 25.87
C HIS A 1033 -57.03 62.01 25.80
N CYS A 1034 -56.30 62.83 25.04
CA CYS A 1034 -54.87 62.69 24.83
C CYS A 1034 -54.15 63.84 25.53
N ILE A 1035 -53.17 63.53 26.37
CA ILE A 1035 -52.36 64.54 27.04
C ILE A 1035 -51.19 64.91 26.13
N ILE A 1036 -51.04 66.20 25.82
CA ILE A 1036 -49.92 66.76 25.05
C ILE A 1036 -49.04 67.57 26.00
N ASP A 1037 -47.72 67.47 25.83
CA ASP A 1037 -46.71 68.29 26.49
C ASP A 1037 -45.93 69.13 25.45
N GLU A 1038 -45.17 70.13 25.87
CA GLU A 1038 -44.29 70.96 25.02
C GLU A 1038 -44.97 71.74 23.86
N VAL A 1039 -46.26 72.09 24.01
CA VAL A 1039 -47.01 72.84 22.98
C VAL A 1039 -46.40 74.20 22.59
N GLY A 1040 -45.46 74.73 23.37
CA GLY A 1040 -44.76 75.99 23.11
C GLY A 1040 -43.77 75.95 21.94
N GLN A 1041 -43.47 74.77 21.39
CA GLN A 1041 -42.64 74.61 20.19
C GLN A 1041 -43.42 74.84 18.89
N ILE A 1042 -44.76 74.88 18.94
CA ILE A 1042 -45.65 75.07 17.80
C ILE A 1042 -46.23 76.50 17.84
N SER A 1043 -46.40 77.14 16.69
CA SER A 1043 -47.07 78.44 16.63
C SER A 1043 -48.54 78.34 17.07
N ALA A 1044 -49.08 79.41 17.65
CA ALA A 1044 -50.47 79.44 18.12
C ALA A 1044 -51.50 79.11 17.02
N HIS A 1045 -51.21 79.53 15.77
CA HIS A 1045 -52.03 79.23 14.60
C HIS A 1045 -52.08 77.73 14.29
N TYR A 1046 -50.92 77.07 14.20
CA TYR A 1046 -50.85 75.63 13.91
C TYR A 1046 -51.40 74.79 15.06
N LEU A 1047 -51.25 75.26 16.31
CA LEU A 1047 -51.86 74.60 17.45
C LEU A 1047 -53.40 74.63 17.37
N LYS A 1048 -54.00 75.78 17.03
CA LYS A 1048 -55.47 75.91 16.86
C LYS A 1048 -55.99 74.95 15.78
N GLU A 1049 -55.30 74.89 14.65
CA GLU A 1049 -55.64 73.98 13.56
C GLU A 1049 -55.51 72.50 13.96
N LEU A 1050 -54.42 72.14 14.65
CA LEU A 1050 -54.20 70.78 15.16
C LEU A 1050 -55.28 70.37 16.17
N LEU A 1051 -55.70 71.27 17.06
CA LEU A 1051 -56.79 71.06 18.01
C LEU A 1051 -58.13 70.82 17.29
N ASN A 1052 -58.42 71.59 16.24
CA ASN A 1052 -59.61 71.39 15.40
C ASN A 1052 -59.54 70.04 14.65
N PHE A 1053 -58.38 69.70 14.08
CA PHE A 1053 -58.14 68.45 13.38
C PHE A 1053 -58.36 67.22 14.27
N ALA A 1054 -57.86 67.26 15.51
CA ALA A 1054 -58.09 66.25 16.54
C ALA A 1054 -59.57 66.17 16.96
N LYS A 1055 -60.22 67.33 17.17
CA LYS A 1055 -61.61 67.43 17.61
C LYS A 1055 -62.60 66.84 16.61
N GLN A 1056 -62.38 67.06 15.31
CA GLN A 1056 -63.19 66.44 14.23
C GLN A 1056 -63.13 64.90 14.24
N ARG A 1057 -62.08 64.34 14.85
CA ARG A 1057 -61.85 62.90 15.00
C ARG A 1057 -62.19 62.37 16.40
N ASN A 1058 -62.94 63.15 17.19
CA ASN A 1058 -63.28 62.86 18.59
C ASN A 1058 -62.06 62.67 19.53
N ILE A 1059 -60.91 63.25 19.18
CA ILE A 1059 -59.72 63.28 20.04
C ILE A 1059 -59.66 64.65 20.72
N GLN A 1060 -59.80 64.65 22.04
CA GLN A 1060 -59.69 65.84 22.89
C GLN A 1060 -58.26 65.93 23.41
N MET A 1061 -57.54 66.95 22.96
CA MET A 1061 -56.20 67.22 23.46
C MET A 1061 -56.30 67.98 24.79
N ILE A 1062 -55.56 67.50 25.78
CA ILE A 1062 -55.44 68.08 27.12
C ILE A 1062 -54.00 68.49 27.29
N ASN A 1063 -53.76 69.68 27.83
CA ASN A 1063 -52.42 70.20 27.99
C ASN A 1063 -52.26 70.87 29.37
N GLY A 1064 -51.08 70.73 29.96
CA GLY A 1064 -50.68 71.43 31.17
C GLY A 1064 -49.71 72.56 30.85
N LEU A 1065 -50.12 73.81 31.06
CA LEU A 1065 -49.26 74.97 30.84
C LEU A 1065 -48.70 75.48 32.17
N PRO A 1066 -47.37 75.66 32.32
CA PRO A 1066 -46.79 76.17 33.56
C PRO A 1066 -47.07 77.66 33.77
N ASN A 1067 -47.22 78.44 32.70
CA ASN A 1067 -47.45 79.89 32.72
C ASN A 1067 -48.51 80.31 31.69
N LYS A 1068 -49.16 81.46 31.91
CA LYS A 1068 -50.11 82.06 30.95
C LYS A 1068 -49.36 82.46 29.67
N SER A 1069 -49.61 81.76 28.57
CA SER A 1069 -48.90 81.93 27.29
C SER A 1069 -49.79 82.40 26.14
N GLY A 1070 -51.08 82.66 26.38
CA GLY A 1070 -52.06 83.05 25.36
C GLY A 1070 -52.63 81.85 24.60
N LEU A 1071 -51.94 80.70 24.65
CA LEU A 1071 -52.39 79.42 24.10
C LEU A 1071 -53.64 78.88 24.81
N GLU A 1072 -53.94 79.35 26.03
CA GLU A 1072 -55.14 78.95 26.78
C GLU A 1072 -56.44 79.32 26.06
N SER A 1073 -56.40 80.35 25.20
CA SER A 1073 -57.55 80.83 24.44
C SER A 1073 -58.05 79.84 23.37
N HIS A 1074 -57.20 78.90 22.94
CA HIS A 1074 -57.57 77.88 21.96
C HIS A 1074 -58.26 76.66 22.58
N TYR A 1075 -58.30 76.56 23.91
CA TYR A 1075 -58.98 75.48 24.63
C TYR A 1075 -60.34 75.93 25.15
N LYS A 1076 -61.36 75.08 25.00
CA LYS A 1076 -62.73 75.38 25.43
C LYS A 1076 -62.85 75.49 26.96
N TYR A 1077 -62.06 74.74 27.69
CA TYR A 1077 -62.04 74.72 29.14
C TYR A 1077 -60.60 74.81 29.63
N THR A 1078 -60.32 75.86 30.40
CA THR A 1078 -59.00 76.06 31.01
C THR A 1078 -59.17 76.07 32.52
N TYR A 1079 -58.38 75.27 33.22
CA TYR A 1079 -58.40 75.19 34.68
C TYR A 1079 -57.06 75.69 35.23
N GLN A 1080 -57.12 76.66 36.13
CA GLN A 1080 -55.95 77.15 36.83
C GLN A 1080 -55.85 76.47 38.19
N PHE A 1081 -54.73 75.80 38.44
CA PHE A 1081 -54.41 75.18 39.72
C PHE A 1081 -53.61 76.17 40.55
N ARG A 1082 -54.09 76.50 41.75
CA ARG A 1082 -53.36 77.33 42.71
C ARG A 1082 -53.20 76.55 44.01
N LYS A 1083 -51.97 76.47 44.49
CA LYS A 1083 -51.67 75.91 45.81
C LYS A 1083 -52.03 76.98 46.86
N GLU A 1084 -52.92 76.64 47.78
CA GLU A 1084 -53.23 77.46 48.95
C GLU A 1084 -52.15 77.27 50.04
N ASP A 1085 -52.08 78.20 50.99
CA ASP A 1085 -51.03 78.24 52.02
C ASP A 1085 -51.04 77.02 52.95
N ASP A 1086 -52.15 76.30 53.02
CA ASP A 1086 -52.34 75.05 53.77
C ASP A 1086 -51.80 73.80 53.02
N GLY A 1087 -51.31 73.99 51.79
CA GLY A 1087 -50.80 72.93 50.94
C GLY A 1087 -51.85 72.27 50.03
N ASN A 1088 -53.13 72.62 50.16
CA ASN A 1088 -54.19 72.12 49.28
C ASN A 1088 -54.15 72.81 47.91
N VAL A 1089 -54.50 72.07 46.85
CA VAL A 1089 -54.58 72.64 45.49
C VAL A 1089 -56.04 72.95 45.18
N ARG A 1090 -56.34 74.23 44.98
CA ARG A 1090 -57.67 74.67 44.56
C ARG A 1090 -57.71 74.88 43.05
N ILE A 1091 -58.76 74.37 42.43
CA ILE A 1091 -58.97 74.40 40.98
C ILE A 1091 -59.95 75.54 40.65
N PHE A 1092 -59.51 76.46 39.81
CA PHE A 1092 -60.33 77.57 39.33
C PHE A 1092 -60.62 77.38 37.84
N PRO A 1093 -61.89 77.33 37.40
CA PRO A 1093 -62.21 77.43 35.97
C PRO A 1093 -61.88 78.83 35.48
N SER A 1094 -60.98 78.95 34.51
CA SER A 1094 -60.69 80.19 33.81
C SER A 1094 -61.71 80.34 32.68
N ILE A 1095 -62.67 81.25 32.85
CA ILE A 1095 -63.66 81.56 31.81
C ILE A 1095 -62.93 82.28 30.68
N VAL A 1096 -62.75 81.59 29.54
CA VAL A 1096 -62.39 82.25 28.29
C VAL A 1096 -63.72 82.71 27.68
N THR A 1097 -64.02 84.00 27.81
CA THR A 1097 -65.05 84.62 26.97
C THR A 1097 -64.60 84.51 25.52
N GLU A 1098 -65.40 83.87 24.68
CA GLU A 1098 -65.32 84.04 23.23
C GLU A 1098 -65.32 85.54 22.95
N VAL A 1099 -64.19 86.07 22.50
CA VAL A 1099 -64.19 87.33 21.77
C VAL A 1099 -64.45 86.91 20.34
N GLU A 1100 -65.67 87.14 19.86
CA GLU A 1100 -65.98 87.10 18.44
C GLU A 1100 -64.97 87.95 17.68
N ALA A 1101 -64.28 87.34 16.71
CA ALA A 1101 -63.67 88.00 15.57
C ALA A 1101 -63.84 87.09 14.36
#